data_AF-A0A833SQI2-F1
#
_entry.id   AF-A0A833SQI2-F1
#
_cell.length_a   1.000
_cell.length_b   1.000
_cell.length_c   1.000
_cell.angle_alpha   90.00
_cell.angle_beta   90.00
_cell.angle_gamma   90.00
#
_symmetry.space_group_name_H-M   'P 1'
#
loop_
_entity.id
_entity.type
_entity.pdbx_description
1 polymer ?
#
loop_
_entity_poly.entity_id
_entity_poly.type
_entity_poly.pdbx_seq_one_letter_code
_entity_poly.pdbx_strand_id
1 'polypeptide(L)'
;MAALAASSLNGVKIYNLSSGKTLPQWLAEKGGSRKALAKDEDYRRRVELLQDFHFPAGSQRVRMSSDGNYVVATGMYAPSVKVFDVRDLSLKFERGLDAEVVQLEVLSADFGKLAFLQADRSVAFHAPYGTHYNMRIPKFGRDMTYHRKNCELYVAASGSDVYRINLDQGRFVAPLELQSQSSAANVVQLNPIHQLLGVGCDDGVVEMFDSRSQQRVGSLDVAAYFATNSNKQLEVTALRFDDDGLTFGVGTSEGQCLLYDLRSSRPLLEKNHQYGLPIVNLQFHDYARKVISSDAKVIKIWDRRDGAVFTNVETPAEVKDVCVVEGAQGKSGVLLVAGEQERVMSYYIPELGIAPKWCSFLDSLTEELEEEAQATVYDDYRFVTRAEIATFGLDHLVGTPLLKAYMHGFFMDARLYNKVKAAADPFAYDEWRKKKLKEKVEAKQSNRITIQRRLPTINRATAERILQNDAKRKKNSKEGEEEDETDKSFSNPLGDDRFSRMFTSSDFQVDEESDTYRMLHPNAANTKQRKQEDMDSDAGTDDAEEDEVGGRFARVDDSEEEEIEGRASDESSDEEEIEEPKRAAPKGKRKPAPKFYEIAEGEKVGDLMAFGSSSDRAAQREKKQLAKLPLAERLKMQRVTEKERSAFKKEETAGGGYMREMSFVPQADLRKQQRARERAAGDADDGDAAFGNGKRRKKRGVGDLKLSNPGRGRFRR
;
A
#
# COMPACT_ATOMS: atom_id res chain seq x y z
N MET A 1 1.85 11.77 4.38
CA MET A 1 3.15 11.72 5.09
C MET A 1 3.07 10.64 6.17
N ALA A 2 3.02 9.38 5.74
CA ALA A 2 3.40 8.22 6.54
C ALA A 2 4.01 7.17 5.61
N ALA A 3 5.05 7.57 4.86
CA ALA A 3 6.18 6.68 4.64
C ALA A 3 6.88 6.52 6.00
N LEU A 4 7.60 5.41 6.22
CA LEU A 4 8.56 5.26 7.32
C LEU A 4 9.18 6.63 7.63
N ALA A 5 8.83 7.21 8.80
CA ALA A 5 9.29 8.55 9.10
C ALA A 5 10.78 8.46 9.39
N ALA A 6 11.58 8.60 8.33
CA ALA A 6 13.03 8.61 8.38
C ALA A 6 13.45 9.97 8.92
N SER A 7 13.85 9.99 10.19
CA SER A 7 14.53 11.14 10.78
C SER A 7 16.03 10.94 10.59
N SER A 8 16.73 11.97 10.10
CA SER A 8 18.18 11.96 10.03
C SER A 8 18.73 12.90 11.10
N LEU A 9 19.47 12.34 12.05
CA LEU A 9 20.12 13.08 13.11
C LEU A 9 21.60 12.67 13.11
N ASN A 10 22.50 13.66 13.06
CA ASN A 10 23.95 13.46 12.94
C ASN A 10 24.40 12.65 11.71
N GLY A 11 23.61 12.68 10.62
CA GLY A 11 23.94 11.93 9.39
C GLY A 11 23.51 10.46 9.40
N VAL A 12 22.94 9.98 10.51
CA VAL A 12 22.42 8.61 10.64
C VAL A 12 20.90 8.64 10.46
N LYS A 13 20.38 7.69 9.69
CA LYS A 13 18.93 7.55 9.45
C LYS A 13 18.29 6.66 10.51
N ILE A 14 17.19 7.14 11.07
CA ILE A 14 16.36 6.45 12.04
C ILE A 14 14.97 6.31 11.43
N TYR A 15 14.51 5.08 11.26
CA TYR A 15 13.21 4.76 10.69
C TYR A 15 12.21 4.48 11.81
N ASN A 16 11.15 5.27 11.91
CA ASN A 16 10.04 4.98 12.80
C ASN A 16 9.03 4.05 12.09
N LEU A 17 8.91 2.83 12.59
CA LEU A 17 8.01 1.78 12.09
C LEU A 17 6.60 1.90 12.66
N SER A 18 6.44 2.64 13.76
CA SER A 18 5.16 2.78 14.47
C SER A 18 4.37 4.01 14.05
N SER A 19 4.92 4.87 13.19
CA SER A 19 4.31 6.13 12.77
C SER A 19 3.10 5.90 11.86
N GLY A 20 1.89 6.12 12.38
CA GLY A 20 0.65 6.09 11.59
C GLY A 20 -0.60 6.19 12.46
N LYS A 21 -1.72 6.64 11.89
CA LYS A 21 -2.99 6.71 12.60
C LYS A 21 -3.50 5.30 12.92
N THR A 22 -3.95 5.09 14.16
CA THR A 22 -4.70 3.91 14.59
C THR A 22 -6.12 4.03 14.08
N LEU A 23 -6.40 3.41 12.93
CA LEU A 23 -7.79 3.11 12.58
C LEU A 23 -8.17 1.83 13.32
N PRO A 24 -9.22 1.84 14.15
CA PRO A 24 -9.75 0.63 14.75
C PRO A 24 -10.13 -0.36 13.66
N GLN A 25 -9.74 -1.62 13.81
CA GLN A 25 -9.95 -2.68 12.82
C GLN A 25 -11.43 -2.80 12.40
N TRP A 26 -12.37 -2.64 13.34
CA TRP A 26 -13.82 -2.69 13.07
C TRP A 26 -14.34 -1.56 12.16
N LEU A 27 -13.63 -0.42 12.13
CA LEU A 27 -13.97 0.75 11.30
C LEU A 27 -13.43 0.60 9.87
N ALA A 28 -12.36 -0.20 9.71
CA ALA A 28 -11.90 -0.70 8.41
C ALA A 28 -12.79 -1.86 7.88
N GLU A 29 -13.36 -2.67 8.78
CA GLU A 29 -14.21 -3.82 8.43
C GLU A 29 -15.66 -3.46 8.06
N LYS A 30 -16.20 -2.31 8.51
CA LYS A 30 -17.51 -1.80 8.06
C LYS A 30 -17.46 -1.26 6.61
N GLY A 31 -17.18 -2.17 5.66
CA GLY A 31 -17.71 -2.23 4.29
C GLY A 31 -17.41 -1.12 3.27
N GLY A 32 -17.24 0.13 3.67
CA GLY A 32 -17.08 1.29 2.76
C GLY A 32 -15.66 1.87 2.73
N SER A 33 -14.87 1.68 3.79
CA SER A 33 -13.59 2.35 3.96
C SER A 33 -12.41 1.59 3.36
N ARG A 34 -12.41 0.25 3.28
CA ARG A 34 -11.29 -0.51 2.67
C ARG A 34 -11.01 -0.12 1.21
N LYS A 35 -12.04 0.13 0.40
CA LYS A 35 -11.86 0.58 -1.00
C LYS A 35 -11.43 2.05 -1.09
N ALA A 36 -11.79 2.88 -0.11
CA ALA A 36 -11.35 4.27 -0.02
C ALA A 36 -9.90 4.37 0.49
N LEU A 37 -9.57 3.63 1.56
CA LEU A 37 -8.23 3.46 2.14
C LEU A 37 -7.27 2.76 1.17
N ALA A 38 -7.77 1.87 0.31
CA ALA A 38 -6.96 1.31 -0.76
C ALA A 38 -6.47 2.37 -1.74
N LYS A 39 -7.08 3.57 -1.81
CA LYS A 39 -6.57 4.70 -2.61
C LYS A 39 -5.64 5.62 -1.81
N ASP A 40 -5.64 5.53 -0.49
CA ASP A 40 -4.77 6.35 0.36
C ASP A 40 -3.33 5.81 0.29
N GLU A 41 -2.42 6.63 -0.23
CA GLU A 41 -0.99 6.32 -0.31
C GLU A 41 -0.37 6.06 1.07
N ASP A 42 -0.82 6.80 2.09
CA ASP A 42 -0.36 6.65 3.48
C ASP A 42 -0.81 5.30 4.09
N TYR A 43 -1.92 4.71 3.62
CA TYR A 43 -2.35 3.38 4.05
C TYR A 43 -1.55 2.28 3.35
N ARG A 44 -1.23 2.46 2.06
CA ARG A 44 -0.38 1.52 1.29
C ARG A 44 1.08 1.48 1.76
N ARG A 45 1.60 2.62 2.22
CA ARG A 45 2.98 2.76 2.71
C ARG A 45 3.15 2.43 4.20
N ARG A 46 2.06 2.09 4.90
CA ARG A 46 2.10 1.72 6.32
C ARG A 46 2.73 0.33 6.46
N VAL A 47 3.84 0.27 7.19
CA VAL A 47 4.47 -0.98 7.61
C VAL A 47 4.10 -1.22 9.06
N GLU A 48 3.57 -2.40 9.35
CA GLU A 48 3.37 -2.87 10.72
C GLU A 48 4.29 -4.06 10.96
N LEU A 49 5.19 -3.92 11.92
CA LEU A 49 6.13 -4.97 12.27
C LEU A 49 5.45 -6.18 12.92
N LEU A 50 4.56 -5.89 13.86
CA LEU A 50 3.78 -6.88 14.61
C LEU A 50 2.32 -6.48 14.51
N GLN A 51 1.47 -7.45 14.15
CA GLN A 51 0.03 -7.25 14.10
C GLN A 51 -0.52 -6.97 15.50
N ASP A 52 -1.42 -5.99 15.61
CA ASP A 52 -2.12 -5.60 16.84
C ASP A 52 -1.19 -5.20 18.01
N PHE A 53 -0.02 -4.65 17.65
CA PHE A 53 0.98 -4.12 18.58
C PHE A 53 0.58 -2.75 19.16
N HIS A 54 -0.64 -2.67 19.70
CA HIS A 54 -1.20 -1.48 20.32
C HIS A 54 -2.00 -1.81 21.59
N PHE A 55 -2.08 -0.84 22.49
CA PHE A 55 -2.88 -0.82 23.70
C PHE A 55 -3.82 0.40 23.66
N PRO A 56 -5.00 0.35 24.30
CA PRO A 56 -5.95 1.48 24.25
C PRO A 56 -5.47 2.78 24.90
N ALA A 57 -4.66 2.70 25.97
CA ALA A 57 -4.17 3.89 26.67
C ALA A 57 -2.66 4.10 26.50
N GLY A 58 -1.88 3.02 26.62
CA GLY A 58 -0.44 3.07 26.59
C GLY A 58 0.19 1.76 27.01
N SER A 59 1.50 1.65 26.83
CA SER A 59 2.31 0.51 27.25
C SER A 59 3.24 0.88 28.41
N GLN A 60 3.52 -0.08 29.28
CA GLN A 60 4.33 0.12 30.50
C GLN A 60 5.73 -0.50 30.34
N ARG A 61 5.79 -1.80 29.98
CA ARG A 61 7.03 -2.56 29.83
C ARG A 61 7.01 -3.40 28.57
N VAL A 62 8.18 -3.58 27.96
CA VAL A 62 8.38 -4.47 26.83
C VAL A 62 9.64 -5.28 27.08
N ARG A 63 9.54 -6.60 27.01
CA ARG A 63 10.69 -7.49 27.13
C ARG A 63 10.63 -8.54 26.04
N MET A 64 11.81 -8.89 25.54
CA MET A 64 11.96 -10.04 24.67
C MET A 64 12.39 -11.27 25.47
N SER A 65 11.96 -12.43 25.02
CA SER A 65 12.42 -13.74 25.51
C SER A 65 13.90 -13.95 25.15
N SER A 66 14.63 -14.73 25.95
CA SER A 66 16.05 -15.04 25.64
C SER A 66 16.26 -15.76 24.31
N ASP A 67 15.23 -16.49 23.84
CA ASP A 67 15.30 -17.18 22.55
C ASP A 67 15.00 -16.27 21.35
N GLY A 68 14.63 -15.00 21.59
CA GLY A 68 14.32 -14.01 20.56
C GLY A 68 13.04 -14.26 19.75
N ASN A 69 12.27 -15.29 20.08
CA ASN A 69 11.05 -15.66 19.35
C ASN A 69 9.77 -15.04 19.93
N TYR A 70 9.81 -14.49 21.14
CA TYR A 70 8.64 -13.95 21.81
C TYR A 70 8.91 -12.54 22.33
N VAL A 71 7.96 -11.64 22.08
CA VAL A 71 7.93 -10.30 22.66
C VAL A 71 6.74 -10.24 23.60
N VAL A 72 6.98 -9.81 24.84
CA VAL A 72 5.95 -9.63 25.85
C VAL A 72 5.83 -8.15 26.14
N ALA A 73 4.63 -7.60 25.96
CA ALA A 73 4.32 -6.21 26.23
C ALA A 73 3.19 -6.11 27.25
N THR A 74 3.26 -5.12 28.13
CA THR A 74 2.23 -4.83 29.13
C THR A 74 1.54 -3.51 28.85
N GLY A 75 0.21 -3.52 28.94
CA GLY A 75 -0.66 -2.37 28.78
C GLY A 75 -0.98 -1.68 30.10
N MET A 76 -1.32 -0.40 30.02
CA MET A 76 -1.76 0.39 31.17
C MET A 76 -3.25 0.18 31.50
N TYR A 77 -4.16 0.37 30.55
CA TYR A 77 -5.60 0.23 30.76
C TYR A 77 -6.33 -0.44 29.58
N ALA A 78 -7.16 -1.47 29.78
CA ALA A 78 -7.16 -2.32 30.99
C ALA A 78 -5.76 -2.95 31.18
N PRO A 79 -5.31 -3.21 32.41
CA PRO A 79 -4.01 -3.85 32.62
C PRO A 79 -4.03 -5.22 31.94
N SER A 80 -3.32 -5.33 30.82
CA SER A 80 -3.28 -6.56 30.02
C SER A 80 -1.86 -6.87 29.59
N VAL A 81 -1.59 -8.15 29.38
CA VAL A 81 -0.33 -8.65 28.85
C VAL A 81 -0.62 -9.22 27.48
N LYS A 82 0.11 -8.72 26.49
CA LYS A 82 0.10 -9.25 25.14
C LYS A 82 1.42 -9.95 24.88
N VAL A 83 1.34 -11.21 24.46
CA VAL A 83 2.49 -12.00 24.02
C VAL A 83 2.42 -12.14 22.52
N PHE A 84 3.45 -11.71 21.83
CA PHE A 84 3.58 -11.75 20.38
C PHE A 84 4.52 -12.87 19.99
N ASP A 85 4.11 -13.67 19.01
CA ASP A 85 4.98 -14.64 18.34
C ASP A 85 5.66 -13.92 17.19
N VAL A 86 6.98 -13.83 17.29
CA VAL A 86 7.80 -13.04 16.39
C VAL A 86 7.95 -13.74 15.03
N ARG A 87 7.81 -15.07 14.99
CA ARG A 87 7.88 -15.85 13.75
C ARG A 87 6.65 -15.65 12.87
N ASP A 88 5.49 -15.58 13.49
CA ASP A 88 4.19 -15.41 12.82
C ASP A 88 3.76 -13.93 12.75
N LEU A 89 4.59 -13.01 13.24
CA LEU A 89 4.35 -11.55 13.30
C LEU A 89 2.99 -11.16 13.91
N SER A 90 2.47 -11.96 14.83
CA SER A 90 1.10 -11.85 15.30
C SER A 90 0.97 -12.03 16.80
N LEU A 91 -0.17 -11.57 17.33
CA LEU A 91 -0.53 -11.74 18.73
C LEU A 91 -0.82 -13.23 19.00
N LYS A 92 -0.10 -13.83 19.93
CA LYS A 92 -0.33 -15.20 20.37
C LYS A 92 -1.51 -15.30 21.31
N PHE A 93 -1.53 -14.44 22.34
CA PHE A 93 -2.66 -14.28 23.24
C PHE A 93 -2.58 -12.94 23.98
N GLU A 94 -3.75 -12.50 24.45
CA GLU A 94 -3.90 -11.40 25.40
C GLU A 94 -4.49 -11.94 26.71
N ARG A 95 -3.98 -11.45 27.84
CA ARG A 95 -4.50 -11.75 29.18
C ARG A 95 -4.74 -10.47 29.95
N GLY A 96 -5.91 -10.36 30.60
CA GLY A 96 -6.13 -9.34 31.61
C GLY A 96 -5.37 -9.68 32.90
N LEU A 97 -4.85 -8.66 33.56
CA LEU A 97 -4.27 -8.73 34.89
C LEU A 97 -5.16 -7.98 35.88
N ASP A 98 -4.99 -8.27 37.17
CA ASP A 98 -5.76 -7.63 38.23
C ASP A 98 -5.27 -6.20 38.51
N ALA A 99 -3.97 -5.95 38.33
CA ALA A 99 -3.32 -4.66 38.59
C ALA A 99 -2.25 -4.33 37.54
N GLU A 100 -1.87 -3.05 37.48
CA GLU A 100 -0.82 -2.56 36.60
C GLU A 100 0.54 -3.20 36.90
N VAL A 101 1.30 -3.48 35.84
CA VAL A 101 2.64 -4.10 35.94
C VAL A 101 3.71 -3.02 36.01
N VAL A 102 4.47 -3.05 37.09
CA VAL A 102 5.65 -2.18 37.28
C VAL A 102 6.87 -2.75 36.57
N GLN A 103 7.13 -4.05 36.74
CA GLN A 103 8.23 -4.74 36.08
C GLN A 103 7.83 -6.13 35.58
N LEU A 104 8.41 -6.52 34.45
CA LEU A 104 8.18 -7.77 33.76
C LEU A 104 9.49 -8.54 33.60
N GLU A 105 9.46 -9.85 33.84
CA GLU A 105 10.59 -10.73 33.61
C GLU A 105 10.16 -12.10 33.08
N VAL A 106 10.89 -12.57 32.07
CA VAL A 106 10.69 -13.87 31.45
C VAL A 106 11.62 -14.87 32.16
N LEU A 107 11.04 -15.84 32.87
CA LEU A 107 11.79 -16.81 33.68
C LEU A 107 12.31 -17.99 32.86
N SER A 108 11.54 -18.40 31.86
CA SER A 108 11.91 -19.47 30.93
C SER A 108 12.63 -18.89 29.72
N ALA A 109 13.23 -19.77 28.91
CA ALA A 109 13.80 -19.35 27.63
C ALA A 109 12.70 -18.88 26.65
N ASP A 110 11.52 -19.48 26.80
CA ASP A 110 10.25 -19.14 26.16
C ASP A 110 9.35 -18.24 27.04
N PHE A 111 8.19 -17.84 26.48
CA PHE A 111 7.07 -17.25 27.22
C PHE A 111 6.41 -18.20 28.26
N GLY A 112 6.91 -19.44 28.39
CA GLY A 112 6.28 -20.48 29.19
C GLY A 112 6.14 -20.13 30.68
N LYS A 113 7.05 -19.33 31.24
CA LYS A 113 6.98 -18.88 32.64
C LYS A 113 7.29 -17.39 32.69
N LEU A 114 6.34 -16.61 33.21
CA LEU A 114 6.44 -15.16 33.33
C LEU A 114 6.25 -14.75 34.79
N ALA A 115 7.02 -13.76 35.23
CA ALA A 115 6.80 -13.08 36.50
C ALA A 115 6.39 -11.64 36.22
N PHE A 116 5.37 -11.17 36.93
CA PHE A 116 4.90 -9.79 36.90
C PHE A 116 4.96 -9.22 38.31
N LEU A 117 5.67 -8.11 38.46
CA LEU A 117 5.58 -7.29 39.67
C LEU A 117 4.45 -6.28 39.48
N GLN A 118 3.39 -6.44 40.26
CA GLN A 118 2.21 -5.59 40.20
C GLN A 118 2.30 -4.41 41.19
N ALA A 119 1.60 -3.32 40.88
CA ALA A 119 1.55 -2.12 41.71
C ALA A 119 0.95 -2.34 43.10
N ASP A 120 0.14 -3.39 43.30
CA ASP A 120 -0.54 -3.71 44.56
C ASP A 120 0.34 -4.49 45.57
N ARG A 121 1.67 -4.55 45.31
CA ARG A 121 2.69 -5.32 46.06
C ARG A 121 2.62 -6.81 45.83
N SER A 122 1.94 -7.24 44.78
CA SER A 122 1.82 -8.64 44.45
C SER A 122 2.78 -9.02 43.31
N VAL A 123 3.32 -10.23 43.40
CA VAL A 123 4.13 -10.86 42.35
C VAL A 123 3.31 -12.01 41.80
N ALA A 124 2.82 -11.81 40.59
CA ALA A 124 2.01 -12.77 39.87
C ALA A 124 2.90 -13.62 38.97
N PHE A 125 2.87 -14.93 39.18
CA PHE A 125 3.51 -15.93 38.33
C PHE A 125 2.48 -16.46 37.33
N HIS A 126 2.84 -16.43 36.05
CA HIS A 126 2.01 -16.95 34.97
C HIS A 126 2.70 -18.09 34.24
N ALA A 127 1.87 -19.03 33.80
CA ALA A 127 2.23 -20.17 32.97
C ALA A 127 1.37 -20.15 31.67
N PRO A 128 1.54 -21.08 30.72
CA PRO A 128 0.76 -21.08 29.48
C PRO A 128 -0.74 -21.31 29.71
N TYR A 129 -1.11 -21.92 30.83
CA TYR A 129 -2.51 -22.14 31.22
C TYR A 129 -3.15 -20.97 32.00
N GLY A 130 -2.41 -19.89 32.30
CA GLY A 130 -2.95 -18.70 32.96
C GLY A 130 -2.14 -18.27 34.19
N THR A 131 -2.83 -17.78 35.22
CA THR A 131 -2.25 -17.42 36.52
C THR A 131 -1.90 -18.68 37.31
N HIS A 132 -0.62 -18.85 37.65
CA HIS A 132 -0.17 -19.97 38.46
C HIS A 132 -0.31 -19.66 39.94
N TYR A 133 0.26 -18.55 40.39
CA TYR A 133 0.26 -18.16 41.78
C TYR A 133 0.44 -16.65 41.92
N ASN A 134 -0.20 -16.06 42.92
CA ASN A 134 0.03 -14.67 43.29
C ASN A 134 0.59 -14.61 44.72
N MET A 135 1.76 -14.00 44.87
CA MET A 135 2.48 -13.85 46.12
C MET A 135 2.52 -12.38 46.54
N ARG A 136 2.29 -12.07 47.82
CA ARG A 136 2.35 -10.69 48.31
C ARG A 136 3.70 -10.38 48.98
N ILE A 137 4.29 -9.24 48.63
CA ILE A 137 5.51 -8.71 49.22
C ILE A 137 5.15 -7.67 50.31
N PRO A 138 5.95 -7.54 51.40
CA PRO A 138 5.63 -6.61 52.49
C PRO A 138 5.59 -5.12 52.07
N LYS A 139 6.50 -4.71 51.18
CA LYS A 139 6.66 -3.33 50.70
C LYS A 139 6.38 -3.25 49.19
N PHE A 140 6.19 -2.03 48.69
CA PHE A 140 6.06 -1.77 47.25
C PHE A 140 7.35 -2.09 46.52
N GLY A 141 7.25 -2.96 45.52
CA GLY A 141 8.35 -3.29 44.64
C GLY A 141 8.52 -2.23 43.56
N ARG A 142 9.78 -1.92 43.21
CA ARG A 142 10.15 -0.97 42.14
C ARG A 142 10.71 -1.66 40.91
N ASP A 143 11.55 -2.67 41.12
CA ASP A 143 12.20 -3.44 40.06
C ASP A 143 12.38 -4.90 40.49
N MET A 144 12.63 -5.79 39.53
CA MET A 144 12.90 -7.20 39.77
C MET A 144 13.89 -7.77 38.76
N THR A 145 14.70 -8.72 39.23
CA THR A 145 15.61 -9.51 38.39
C THR A 145 15.66 -10.96 38.87
N TYR A 146 15.72 -11.89 37.94
CA TYR A 146 15.72 -13.32 38.12
C TYR A 146 17.12 -13.87 37.89
N HIS A 147 17.55 -14.70 38.82
CA HIS A 147 18.83 -15.34 38.78
C HIS A 147 18.68 -16.82 38.39
N ARG A 148 19.10 -17.12 37.16
CA ARG A 148 18.84 -18.40 36.51
C ARG A 148 19.52 -19.61 37.13
N LYS A 149 20.67 -19.45 37.82
CA LYS A 149 21.44 -20.57 38.41
C LYS A 149 20.94 -20.99 39.79
N ASN A 150 20.71 -20.03 40.69
CA ASN A 150 20.15 -20.29 42.03
C ASN A 150 18.61 -20.37 42.04
N CYS A 151 17.94 -20.06 40.91
CA CYS A 151 16.49 -19.97 40.80
C CYS A 151 15.85 -18.99 41.81
N GLU A 152 16.55 -17.90 42.10
CA GLU A 152 16.07 -16.84 43.00
C GLU A 152 15.58 -15.64 42.20
N LEU A 153 14.45 -15.08 42.59
CA LEU A 153 13.95 -13.79 42.12
C LEU A 153 14.29 -12.74 43.17
N TYR A 154 15.04 -11.71 42.75
CA TYR A 154 15.35 -10.54 43.55
C TYR A 154 14.33 -9.45 43.25
N VAL A 155 13.71 -8.88 44.27
CA VAL A 155 12.76 -7.78 44.14
C VAL A 155 13.27 -6.58 44.92
N ALA A 156 13.53 -5.50 44.19
CA ALA A 156 13.83 -4.19 44.75
C ALA A 156 12.55 -3.62 45.37
N ALA A 157 12.62 -3.14 46.60
CA ALA A 157 11.47 -2.56 47.28
C ALA A 157 11.77 -1.15 47.81
N SER A 158 10.70 -0.42 48.11
CA SER A 158 10.74 0.92 48.71
C SER A 158 11.30 0.95 50.16
N GLY A 159 11.96 -0.10 50.63
CA GLY A 159 12.59 -0.17 51.94
C GLY A 159 14.06 -0.55 51.84
N SER A 160 14.71 -0.68 53.00
CA SER A 160 16.11 -1.10 53.14
C SER A 160 16.41 -2.52 52.68
N ASP A 161 15.39 -3.30 52.34
CA ASP A 161 15.49 -4.73 52.15
C ASP A 161 15.21 -5.09 50.69
N VAL A 162 16.13 -5.82 50.06
CA VAL A 162 15.89 -6.48 48.77
C VAL A 162 15.36 -7.88 49.03
N TYR A 163 14.13 -8.13 48.63
CA TYR A 163 13.47 -9.40 48.89
C TYR A 163 13.97 -10.48 47.96
N ARG A 164 14.19 -11.67 48.53
CA ARG A 164 14.65 -12.86 47.82
C ARG A 164 13.58 -13.93 47.86
N ILE A 165 13.14 -14.35 46.69
CA ILE A 165 12.12 -15.38 46.54
C ILE A 165 12.78 -16.55 45.80
N ASN A 166 12.99 -17.67 46.49
CA ASN A 166 13.49 -18.87 45.84
C ASN A 166 12.32 -19.59 45.16
N LEU A 167 12.36 -19.68 43.83
CA LEU A 167 11.30 -20.28 43.02
C LEU A 167 11.34 -21.81 43.02
N ASP A 168 12.47 -22.42 43.33
CA ASP A 168 12.59 -23.89 43.44
C ASP A 168 11.95 -24.39 44.74
N GLN A 169 12.22 -23.68 45.84
CA GLN A 169 11.68 -24.01 47.16
C GLN A 169 10.32 -23.35 47.44
N GLY A 170 9.92 -22.36 46.64
CA GLY A 170 8.68 -21.60 46.82
C GLY A 170 8.60 -20.79 48.11
N ARG A 171 9.75 -20.37 48.67
CA ARG A 171 9.82 -19.65 49.95
C ARG A 171 10.54 -18.32 49.83
N PHE A 172 10.17 -17.39 50.72
CA PHE A 172 10.98 -16.22 50.99
C PHE A 172 12.27 -16.66 51.69
N VAL A 173 13.41 -16.24 51.13
CA VAL A 173 14.72 -16.36 51.75
C VAL A 173 15.00 -15.06 52.51
N ALA A 174 15.96 -15.10 53.44
CA ALA A 174 16.42 -13.90 54.13
C ALA A 174 16.74 -12.78 53.12
N PRO A 175 16.14 -11.58 53.28
CA PRO A 175 16.38 -10.46 52.39
C PRO A 175 17.83 -9.97 52.49
N LEU A 176 18.28 -9.23 51.47
CA LEU A 176 19.55 -8.51 51.53
C LEU A 176 19.31 -7.13 52.13
N GLU A 177 20.02 -6.82 53.20
CA GLU A 177 19.92 -5.52 53.87
C GLU A 177 20.90 -4.52 53.25
N LEU A 178 20.40 -3.35 52.90
CA LEU A 178 21.19 -2.21 52.42
C LEU A 178 21.96 -1.56 53.59
N GLN A 179 23.04 -0.83 53.28
CA GLN A 179 23.83 -0.13 54.30
C GLN A 179 23.01 0.89 55.08
N SER A 180 22.22 1.66 54.32
CA SER A 180 21.45 2.77 54.82
C SER A 180 20.03 2.27 55.04
N GLN A 181 19.66 2.17 56.32
CA GLN A 181 18.33 1.69 56.74
C GLN A 181 17.20 2.64 56.30
N SER A 182 17.53 3.87 55.90
CA SER A 182 16.59 4.84 55.33
C SER A 182 16.54 4.81 53.80
N SER A 183 17.47 4.14 53.13
CA SER A 183 17.52 4.11 51.67
C SER A 183 16.64 3.01 51.12
N ALA A 184 16.00 3.29 49.99
CA ALA A 184 15.21 2.32 49.27
C ALA A 184 15.92 1.87 47.99
N ALA A 185 15.65 0.63 47.59
CA ALA A 185 16.18 0.04 46.36
C ALA A 185 15.28 0.40 45.17
N ASN A 186 15.82 1.15 44.21
CA ASN A 186 15.12 1.50 42.97
C ASN A 186 15.27 0.41 41.91
N VAL A 187 16.51 0.02 41.66
CA VAL A 187 16.87 -0.86 40.54
C VAL A 187 17.68 -2.02 41.05
N VAL A 188 17.41 -3.20 40.51
CA VAL A 188 18.17 -4.41 40.79
C VAL A 188 18.49 -5.05 39.46
N GLN A 189 19.78 -5.26 39.19
CA GLN A 189 20.23 -5.95 37.98
C GLN A 189 21.31 -6.97 38.34
N LEU A 190 21.29 -8.10 37.66
CA LEU A 190 22.32 -9.12 37.78
C LEU A 190 23.31 -9.00 36.62
N ASN A 191 24.59 -9.16 36.90
CA ASN A 191 25.63 -9.35 35.89
C ASN A 191 25.52 -10.76 35.27
N PRO A 192 25.42 -10.89 33.94
CA PRO A 192 25.25 -12.18 33.28
C PRO A 192 26.43 -13.16 33.51
N ILE A 193 27.67 -12.66 33.57
CA ILE A 193 28.87 -13.50 33.70
C ILE A 193 29.18 -13.81 35.16
N HIS A 194 29.49 -12.77 35.95
CA HIS A 194 29.99 -12.92 37.31
C HIS A 194 28.88 -13.16 38.34
N GLN A 195 27.62 -12.87 37.96
CA GLN A 195 26.46 -13.05 38.84
C GLN A 195 26.49 -12.18 40.09
N LEU A 196 27.21 -11.07 40.00
CA LEU A 196 27.15 -9.98 40.95
C LEU A 196 25.81 -9.26 40.78
N LEU A 197 25.12 -9.02 41.88
CA LEU A 197 23.87 -8.28 41.93
C LEU A 197 24.20 -6.81 42.24
N GLY A 198 23.84 -5.92 41.33
CA GLY A 198 23.91 -4.48 41.54
C GLY A 198 22.56 -3.95 41.97
N VAL A 199 22.56 -3.18 43.06
CA VAL A 199 21.36 -2.51 43.61
C VAL A 199 21.61 -1.01 43.58
N GLY A 200 20.75 -0.27 42.90
CA GLY A 200 20.75 1.19 42.89
C GLY A 200 19.84 1.73 43.98
N CYS A 201 20.38 2.58 44.86
CA CYS A 201 19.65 3.14 45.98
C CYS A 201 19.24 4.61 45.75
N ASP A 202 18.25 5.08 46.51
CA ASP A 202 17.79 6.48 46.54
C ASP A 202 18.89 7.44 47.03
N ASP A 203 19.83 6.95 47.85
CA ASP A 203 20.92 7.75 48.44
C ASP A 203 22.04 8.08 47.43
N GLY A 204 21.92 7.64 46.17
CA GLY A 204 22.96 7.81 45.16
C GLY A 204 24.11 6.82 45.29
N VAL A 205 23.93 5.78 46.10
CA VAL A 205 24.88 4.69 46.30
C VAL A 205 24.44 3.48 45.48
N VAL A 206 25.40 2.86 44.79
CA VAL A 206 25.22 1.56 44.15
C VAL A 206 25.88 0.50 45.04
N GLU A 207 25.08 -0.42 45.54
CA GLU A 207 25.56 -1.54 46.37
C GLU A 207 25.67 -2.81 45.54
N MET A 208 26.77 -3.54 45.75
CA MET A 208 27.08 -4.75 45.00
C MET A 208 27.10 -5.94 45.93
N PHE A 209 26.21 -6.91 45.67
CA PHE A 209 26.08 -8.14 46.43
C PHE A 209 26.56 -9.31 45.58
N ASP A 210 27.31 -10.23 46.20
CA ASP A 210 27.64 -11.49 45.55
C ASP A 210 26.57 -12.54 45.87
N SER A 211 26.02 -13.17 44.83
CA SER A 211 24.99 -14.19 44.92
C SER A 211 25.45 -15.50 45.57
N ARG A 212 26.75 -15.68 45.82
CA ARG A 212 27.26 -16.88 46.52
C ARG A 212 27.46 -16.63 48.00
N SER A 213 28.17 -15.56 48.34
CA SER A 213 28.39 -15.17 49.73
C SER A 213 27.15 -14.56 50.39
N GLN A 214 26.21 -14.04 49.58
CA GLN A 214 25.00 -13.35 50.07
C GLN A 214 25.34 -12.19 51.00
N GLN A 215 26.54 -11.64 50.83
CA GLN A 215 27.05 -10.50 51.54
C GLN A 215 27.34 -9.40 50.53
N ARG A 216 27.32 -8.17 51.03
CA ARG A 216 27.76 -7.02 50.26
C ARG A 216 29.27 -7.07 50.07
N VAL A 217 29.69 -6.95 48.82
CA VAL A 217 31.11 -6.96 48.43
C VAL A 217 31.66 -5.55 48.29
N GLY A 218 30.83 -4.60 47.83
CA GLY A 218 31.25 -3.23 47.63
C GLY A 218 30.09 -2.25 47.62
N SER A 219 30.42 -0.97 47.83
CA SER A 219 29.54 0.15 47.50
C SER A 219 30.31 1.16 46.67
N LEU A 220 29.60 1.74 45.72
CA LEU A 220 30.05 2.86 44.94
C LEU A 220 29.14 4.04 45.24
N ASP A 221 29.72 5.11 45.78
CA ASP A 221 29.02 6.37 46.00
C ASP A 221 29.12 7.23 44.74
N VAL A 222 28.00 7.38 44.04
CA VAL A 222 27.89 8.18 42.82
C VAL A 222 27.62 9.64 43.15
N ALA A 223 26.88 9.91 44.24
CA ALA A 223 26.59 11.27 44.70
C ALA A 223 27.87 12.01 45.10
N ALA A 224 28.84 11.33 45.73
CA ALA A 224 30.12 11.90 46.10
C ALA A 224 30.92 12.44 44.88
N TYR A 225 30.74 11.85 43.70
CA TYR A 225 31.41 12.31 42.48
C TYR A 225 30.85 13.65 42.00
N PHE A 226 29.55 13.89 42.18
CA PHE A 226 28.86 15.10 41.72
C PHE A 226 28.82 16.24 42.74
N ALA A 227 29.44 16.09 43.92
CA ALA A 227 29.38 17.01 45.05
C ALA A 227 30.02 18.40 44.76
N THR A 228 29.42 19.12 43.83
CA THR A 228 29.61 20.52 43.49
C THR A 228 28.23 21.18 43.55
N ASN A 229 27.83 21.56 44.77
CA ASN A 229 26.81 22.58 45.07
C ASN A 229 25.30 22.30 44.84
N SER A 230 24.81 21.08 44.66
CA SER A 230 23.35 20.81 44.65
C SER A 230 22.85 20.22 45.97
N ASN A 231 21.91 20.91 46.64
CA ASN A 231 21.19 20.43 47.83
C ASN A 231 20.13 19.35 47.50
N LYS A 232 20.19 18.73 46.32
CA LYS A 232 19.24 17.71 45.87
C LYS A 232 19.86 16.32 46.06
N GLN A 233 19.09 15.41 46.63
CA GLN A 233 19.45 14.00 46.69
C GLN A 233 19.42 13.41 45.29
N LEU A 234 20.53 12.80 44.89
CA LEU A 234 20.74 12.26 43.57
C LEU A 234 20.49 10.75 43.66
N GLU A 235 19.36 10.29 43.14
CA GLU A 235 18.95 8.89 43.19
C GLU A 235 19.44 8.13 41.95
N VAL A 236 19.74 6.84 42.13
CA VAL A 236 20.06 5.94 41.01
C VAL A 236 18.77 5.36 40.47
N THR A 237 18.44 5.66 39.21
CA THR A 237 17.17 5.28 38.56
C THR A 237 17.32 4.16 37.54
N ALA A 238 18.53 3.96 37.00
CA ALA A 238 18.81 2.88 36.06
C ALA A 238 20.18 2.26 36.34
N LEU A 239 20.29 0.94 36.20
CA LEU A 239 21.53 0.20 36.36
C LEU A 239 21.56 -0.95 35.36
N ARG A 240 22.64 -1.06 34.60
CA ARG A 240 22.82 -2.15 33.63
C ARG A 240 24.26 -2.65 33.64
N PHE A 241 24.44 -3.96 33.61
CA PHE A 241 25.74 -4.56 33.35
C PHE A 241 25.92 -4.78 31.86
N ASP A 242 27.16 -4.63 31.41
CA ASP A 242 27.55 -5.04 30.06
C ASP A 242 27.82 -6.55 30.02
N ASP A 243 27.79 -7.10 28.81
CA ASP A 243 28.08 -8.51 28.55
C ASP A 243 29.58 -8.84 28.70
N ASP A 244 30.46 -7.83 28.76
CA ASP A 244 31.87 -7.98 29.16
C ASP A 244 32.03 -8.35 30.65
N GLY A 245 31.00 -8.14 31.47
CA GLY A 245 30.99 -8.43 32.90
C GLY A 245 31.78 -7.45 33.79
N LEU A 246 32.63 -6.60 33.23
CA LEU A 246 33.43 -5.64 33.99
C LEU A 246 32.82 -4.24 34.01
N THR A 247 32.26 -3.78 32.90
CA THR A 247 31.65 -2.45 32.81
C THR A 247 30.19 -2.49 33.18
N PHE A 248 29.75 -1.41 33.84
CA PHE A 248 28.35 -1.20 34.14
C PHE A 248 27.99 0.28 33.99
N GLY A 249 26.74 0.52 33.62
CA GLY A 249 26.17 1.85 33.46
C GLY A 249 25.27 2.17 34.64
N VAL A 250 25.38 3.38 35.14
CA VAL A 250 24.52 3.95 36.19
C VAL A 250 23.83 5.18 35.63
N GLY A 251 22.51 5.24 35.79
CA GLY A 251 21.68 6.37 35.41
C GLY A 251 21.15 7.06 36.66
N THR A 252 21.23 8.39 36.66
CA THR A 252 20.79 9.23 37.78
C THR A 252 19.46 9.91 37.48
N SER A 253 18.79 10.41 38.52
CA SER A 253 17.56 11.19 38.35
C SER A 253 17.75 12.55 37.67
N GLU A 254 18.97 13.08 37.68
CA GLU A 254 19.29 14.36 37.01
C GLU A 254 19.61 14.18 35.51
N GLY A 255 19.43 12.98 34.96
CA GLY A 255 19.64 12.73 33.53
C GLY A 255 21.11 12.54 33.17
N GLN A 256 21.94 12.07 34.11
CA GLN A 256 23.36 11.81 33.90
C GLN A 256 23.60 10.31 33.84
N CYS A 257 24.19 9.85 32.74
CA CYS A 257 24.63 8.48 32.55
C CYS A 257 26.12 8.39 32.87
N LEU A 258 26.48 7.54 33.81
CA LEU A 258 27.85 7.27 34.18
C LEU A 258 28.21 5.85 33.80
N LEU A 259 29.37 5.69 33.16
CA LEU A 259 29.93 4.38 32.86
C LEU A 259 31.07 4.10 33.83
N TYR A 260 30.99 2.98 34.53
CA TYR A 260 31.99 2.53 35.48
C TYR A 260 32.62 1.21 35.02
N ASP A 261 33.87 0.99 35.43
CA ASP A 261 34.48 -0.33 35.50
C ASP A 261 34.37 -0.81 36.95
N LEU A 262 33.98 -2.06 37.16
CA LEU A 262 33.83 -2.69 38.48
C LEU A 262 35.08 -2.53 39.37
N ARG A 263 36.25 -2.39 38.75
CA ARG A 263 37.54 -2.26 39.45
C ARG A 263 37.85 -0.83 39.91
N SER A 264 37.17 0.18 39.38
CA SER A 264 37.47 1.59 39.65
C SER A 264 36.26 2.33 40.23
N SER A 265 36.49 3.07 41.31
CA SER A 265 35.47 3.95 41.90
C SER A 265 35.24 5.25 41.13
N ARG A 266 36.09 5.56 40.14
CA ARG A 266 35.92 6.72 39.27
C ARG A 266 35.19 6.31 38.00
N PRO A 267 34.26 7.15 37.49
CA PRO A 267 33.60 6.86 36.23
C PRO A 267 34.63 6.93 35.10
N LEU A 268 34.50 6.01 34.15
CA LEU A 268 35.24 6.02 32.88
C LEU A 268 34.72 7.12 31.97
N LEU A 269 33.39 7.28 31.92
CA LEU A 269 32.73 8.26 31.07
C LEU A 269 31.50 8.83 31.77
N GLU A 270 31.27 10.13 31.59
CA GLU A 270 30.06 10.83 31.98
C GLU A 270 29.33 11.34 30.74
N LYS A 271 28.03 11.10 30.67
CA LYS A 271 27.17 11.56 29.59
C LYS A 271 25.89 12.19 30.12
N ASN A 272 25.71 13.48 29.85
CA ASN A 272 24.55 14.24 30.33
C ASN A 272 23.49 14.40 29.23
N HIS A 273 22.24 14.14 29.60
CA HIS A 273 21.11 14.25 28.68
C HIS A 273 20.54 15.67 28.53
N GLN A 274 21.03 16.61 29.33
CA GLN A 274 20.71 18.06 29.32
C GLN A 274 19.27 18.43 29.73
N TYR A 275 18.29 17.55 29.55
CA TYR A 275 16.90 17.80 29.96
C TYR A 275 16.68 17.78 31.46
N GLY A 276 17.58 17.19 32.24
CA GLY A 276 17.45 17.09 33.70
C GLY A 276 16.31 16.17 34.15
N LEU A 277 15.90 15.22 33.29
CA LEU A 277 14.88 14.22 33.57
C LEU A 277 15.56 12.90 33.99
N PRO A 278 14.90 12.06 34.81
CA PRO A 278 15.48 10.81 35.24
C PRO A 278 15.71 9.86 34.07
N ILE A 279 16.83 9.15 34.12
CA ILE A 279 17.12 8.08 33.15
C ILE A 279 16.26 6.88 33.50
N VAL A 280 15.44 6.47 32.53
CA VAL A 280 14.46 5.41 32.68
C VAL A 280 15.09 4.04 32.42
N ASN A 281 15.98 3.94 31.42
CA ASN A 281 16.61 2.69 31.03
C ASN A 281 18.01 2.93 30.43
N LEU A 282 18.88 1.94 30.62
CA LEU A 282 20.24 1.88 30.08
C LEU A 282 20.46 0.50 29.47
N GLN A 283 20.93 0.46 28.23
CA GLN A 283 21.25 -0.79 27.53
C GLN A 283 22.58 -0.68 26.78
N PHE A 284 23.38 -1.73 26.90
CA PHE A 284 24.61 -1.89 26.14
C PHE A 284 24.30 -2.61 24.84
N HIS A 285 24.92 -2.16 23.75
CA HIS A 285 24.80 -2.75 22.44
C HIS A 285 26.15 -3.31 21.97
N ASP A 286 26.26 -4.63 21.94
CA ASP A 286 27.54 -5.32 21.74
C ASP A 286 28.07 -5.15 20.31
N TYR A 287 27.18 -5.26 19.32
CA TYR A 287 27.55 -5.26 17.90
C TYR A 287 28.24 -3.94 17.50
N ALA A 288 27.63 -2.80 17.84
CA ALA A 288 28.22 -1.49 17.55
C ALA A 288 29.09 -0.94 18.70
N ARG A 289 29.21 -1.66 19.82
CA ARG A 289 29.86 -1.19 21.07
C ARG A 289 29.36 0.18 21.54
N LYS A 290 28.06 0.41 21.41
CA LYS A 290 27.38 1.66 21.78
C LYS A 290 26.57 1.46 23.05
N VAL A 291 26.30 2.56 23.74
CA VAL A 291 25.40 2.61 24.90
C VAL A 291 24.15 3.37 24.50
N ILE A 292 23.01 2.79 24.84
CA ILE A 292 21.69 3.37 24.64
C ILE A 292 21.19 3.81 26.01
N SER A 293 21.00 5.10 26.16
CA SER A 293 20.45 5.72 27.35
C SER A 293 19.13 6.38 27.03
N SER A 294 18.12 6.18 27.86
CA SER A 294 16.79 6.75 27.63
C SER A 294 16.32 7.59 28.80
N ASP A 295 15.97 8.83 28.50
CA ASP A 295 15.14 9.66 29.37
C ASP A 295 13.67 9.43 29.03
N ALA A 296 12.77 10.07 29.80
CA ALA A 296 11.35 10.12 29.47
C ALA A 296 11.06 10.72 28.08
N LYS A 297 11.94 11.53 27.47
CA LYS A 297 11.64 12.20 26.17
C LYS A 297 12.56 11.82 25.00
N VAL A 298 13.80 11.42 25.29
CA VAL A 298 14.82 11.22 24.26
C VAL A 298 15.61 9.97 24.59
N ILE A 299 15.87 9.18 23.55
CA ILE A 299 16.81 8.06 23.61
C ILE A 299 18.09 8.51 22.93
N LYS A 300 19.20 8.54 23.67
CA LYS A 300 20.52 8.89 23.13
C LYS A 300 21.33 7.62 22.95
N ILE A 301 21.96 7.49 21.80
CA ILE A 301 22.90 6.43 21.48
C ILE A 301 24.28 7.07 21.36
N TRP A 302 25.24 6.59 22.12
CA TRP A 302 26.59 7.15 22.16
C TRP A 302 27.64 6.04 22.22
N ASP A 303 28.86 6.37 21.79
CA ASP A 303 29.96 5.40 21.75
C ASP A 303 30.55 5.19 23.15
N ARG A 304 30.73 3.93 23.55
CA ARG A 304 31.29 3.53 24.84
C ARG A 304 32.69 4.09 25.09
N ARG A 305 33.51 4.29 24.06
CA ARG A 305 34.91 4.73 24.21
C ARG A 305 35.05 6.25 24.29
N ASP A 306 34.44 6.93 23.32
CA ASP A 306 34.68 8.36 23.11
C ASP A 306 33.57 9.24 23.73
N GLY A 307 32.42 8.64 24.07
CA GLY A 307 31.25 9.38 24.55
C GLY A 307 30.60 10.29 23.51
N ALA A 308 31.07 10.23 22.26
CA ALA A 308 30.48 10.94 21.14
C ALA A 308 29.04 10.46 20.92
N VAL A 309 28.12 11.41 20.70
CA VAL A 309 26.73 11.07 20.37
C VAL A 309 26.72 10.50 18.96
N PHE A 310 26.29 9.26 18.84
CA PHE A 310 26.02 8.64 17.55
C PHE A 310 24.70 9.21 17.01
N THR A 311 23.61 8.97 17.73
CA THR A 311 22.27 9.44 17.34
C THR A 311 21.41 9.80 18.54
N ASN A 312 20.43 10.67 18.29
CA ASN A 312 19.33 10.91 19.21
C ASN A 312 18.05 10.43 18.53
N VAL A 313 17.23 9.67 19.23
CA VAL A 313 15.88 9.30 18.81
C VAL A 313 14.91 10.12 19.65
N GLU A 314 14.20 11.04 19.00
CA GLU A 314 13.16 11.84 19.62
C GLU A 314 11.84 11.08 19.54
N THR A 315 11.24 10.81 20.70
CA THR A 315 9.96 10.11 20.79
C THR A 315 8.82 11.13 20.89
N PRO A 316 7.69 10.93 20.20
CA PRO A 316 6.55 11.83 20.28
C PRO A 316 5.84 11.77 21.64
N ALA A 317 5.98 10.66 22.36
CA ALA A 317 5.38 10.40 23.67
C ALA A 317 6.46 10.07 24.70
N GLU A 318 6.06 10.08 25.97
CA GLU A 318 6.95 9.77 27.08
C GLU A 318 7.33 8.28 27.09
N VAL A 319 8.64 8.01 27.24
CA VAL A 319 9.24 6.68 27.28
C VAL A 319 9.22 6.13 28.69
N LYS A 320 8.66 4.93 28.84
CA LYS A 320 8.63 4.18 30.10
C LYS A 320 9.62 3.03 30.13
N ASP A 321 9.93 2.46 28.96
CA ASP A 321 10.87 1.35 28.84
C ASP A 321 11.43 1.26 27.43
N VAL A 322 12.65 0.75 27.29
CA VAL A 322 13.31 0.50 26.01
C VAL A 322 13.81 -0.93 26.02
N CYS A 323 13.58 -1.67 24.95
CA CYS A 323 14.09 -3.02 24.76
C CYS A 323 14.74 -3.11 23.38
N VAL A 324 16.04 -3.39 23.36
CA VAL A 324 16.75 -3.78 22.15
C VAL A 324 16.37 -5.21 21.80
N VAL A 325 16.01 -5.43 20.53
CA VAL A 325 15.71 -6.77 20.02
C VAL A 325 17.02 -7.51 19.77
N GLU A 326 17.13 -8.73 20.28
CA GLU A 326 18.25 -9.64 20.00
C GLU A 326 18.02 -10.39 18.69
N GLY A 327 19.07 -10.43 17.86
CA GLY A 327 19.12 -11.15 16.59
C GLY A 327 20.12 -12.30 16.62
N ALA A 328 20.30 -12.95 15.47
CA ALA A 328 21.14 -14.15 15.35
C ALA A 328 22.64 -13.91 15.53
N GLN A 329 23.10 -12.66 15.38
CA GLN A 329 24.51 -12.27 15.54
C GLN A 329 24.73 -11.38 16.77
N GLY A 330 23.77 -11.36 17.71
CA GLY A 330 23.74 -10.48 18.87
C GLY A 330 22.62 -9.45 18.76
N LYS A 331 22.70 -8.40 19.57
CA LYS A 331 21.71 -7.31 19.60
C LYS A 331 21.56 -6.67 18.21
N SER A 332 20.32 -6.47 17.77
CA SER A 332 19.98 -5.95 16.43
C SER A 332 19.76 -4.43 16.44
N GLY A 333 19.57 -3.84 15.25
CA GLY A 333 19.26 -2.40 15.11
C GLY A 333 17.81 -2.01 15.43
N VAL A 334 16.96 -2.97 15.83
CA VAL A 334 15.55 -2.73 16.15
C VAL A 334 15.37 -2.45 17.65
N LEU A 335 14.75 -1.32 17.96
CA LEU A 335 14.40 -0.90 19.31
C LEU A 335 12.89 -0.91 19.48
N LEU A 336 12.41 -1.58 20.52
CA LEU A 336 11.02 -1.52 20.96
C LEU A 336 10.95 -0.60 22.18
N VAL A 337 10.06 0.39 22.13
CA VAL A 337 9.95 1.42 23.16
C VAL A 337 8.52 1.46 23.67
N ALA A 338 8.38 1.18 24.96
CA ALA A 338 7.12 1.33 25.67
C ALA A 338 6.93 2.80 26.07
N GLY A 339 5.71 3.30 25.92
CA GLY A 339 5.40 4.68 26.24
C GLY A 339 3.91 4.98 26.32
N GLU A 340 3.60 6.24 26.61
CA GLU A 340 2.24 6.77 26.72
C GLU A 340 1.60 7.05 25.35
N GLN A 341 1.64 6.05 24.48
CA GLN A 341 0.98 6.06 23.19
C GLN A 341 0.26 4.74 22.97
N GLU A 342 -0.85 4.78 22.24
CA GLU A 342 -1.61 3.57 21.92
C GLU A 342 -0.72 2.52 21.26
N ARG A 343 0.12 2.90 20.30
CA ARG A 343 1.10 1.99 19.71
C ARG A 343 2.38 1.99 20.51
N VAL A 344 2.91 0.79 20.73
CA VAL A 344 4.29 0.63 21.18
C VAL A 344 5.20 1.09 20.05
N MET A 345 6.15 1.97 20.36
CA MET A 345 7.01 2.56 19.35
C MET A 345 8.10 1.57 18.93
N SER A 346 8.33 1.45 17.64
CA SER A 346 9.39 0.62 17.08
C SER A 346 10.28 1.47 16.19
N TYR A 347 11.57 1.48 16.50
CA TYR A 347 12.59 2.22 15.76
C TYR A 347 13.58 1.25 15.15
N TYR A 348 13.96 1.51 13.90
CA TYR A 348 14.99 0.76 13.21
C TYR A 348 16.14 1.68 12.81
N ILE A 349 17.37 1.30 13.16
CA ILE A 349 18.61 2.03 12.86
C ILE A 349 19.57 1.06 12.16
N PRO A 350 19.68 1.09 10.82
CA PRO A 350 20.53 0.16 10.08
C PRO A 350 22.00 0.23 10.48
N GLU A 351 22.52 1.43 10.75
CA GLU A 351 23.91 1.62 11.18
C GLU A 351 24.20 1.16 12.62
N LEU A 352 23.16 0.90 13.42
CA LEU A 352 23.31 0.33 14.75
C LEU A 352 23.50 -1.19 14.68
N GLY A 353 22.87 -1.84 13.70
CA GLY A 353 22.97 -3.27 13.46
C GLY A 353 21.93 -3.74 12.46
N ILE A 354 22.16 -4.93 11.90
CA ILE A 354 21.31 -5.60 10.93
C ILE A 354 19.95 -5.91 11.55
N ALA A 355 18.89 -5.94 10.76
CA ALA A 355 17.58 -6.39 11.21
C ALA A 355 17.62 -7.87 11.66
N PRO A 356 16.82 -8.27 12.66
CA PRO A 356 16.75 -9.67 13.07
C PRO A 356 16.15 -10.56 11.96
N LYS A 357 16.37 -11.87 12.03
CA LYS A 357 15.99 -12.84 10.97
C LYS A 357 14.52 -12.77 10.53
N TRP A 358 13.63 -12.48 11.47
CA TRP A 358 12.18 -12.37 11.24
C TRP A 358 11.77 -11.01 10.64
N CYS A 359 12.68 -10.03 10.63
CA CYS A 359 12.53 -8.70 10.01
C CYS A 359 13.52 -8.45 8.88
N SER A 360 14.03 -9.48 8.19
CA SER A 360 15.01 -9.26 7.11
C SER A 360 14.47 -8.37 5.98
N PHE A 361 13.15 -8.31 5.81
CA PHE A 361 12.49 -7.39 4.88
C PHE A 361 12.75 -5.92 5.18
N LEU A 362 13.00 -5.54 6.44
CA LEU A 362 13.30 -4.15 6.78
C LEU A 362 14.58 -3.66 6.12
N ASP A 363 15.60 -4.53 6.00
CA ASP A 363 16.86 -4.16 5.34
C ASP A 363 16.61 -3.85 3.86
N SER A 364 15.91 -4.74 3.15
CA SER A 364 15.50 -4.56 1.75
C SER A 364 14.68 -3.29 1.57
N LEU A 365 13.69 -3.07 2.44
CA LEU A 365 12.82 -1.89 2.34
C LEU A 365 13.60 -0.60 2.60
N THR A 366 14.52 -0.61 3.57
CA THR A 366 15.37 0.56 3.80
C THR A 366 16.32 0.81 2.65
N GLU A 367 16.88 -0.23 2.03
CA GLU A 367 17.74 -0.11 0.86
C GLU A 367 16.96 0.47 -0.34
N GLU A 368 15.75 -0.03 -0.61
CA GLU A 368 14.86 0.54 -1.63
C GLU A 368 14.52 2.01 -1.37
N LEU A 369 14.21 2.38 -0.12
CA LEU A 369 13.96 3.77 0.28
C LEU A 369 15.19 4.66 0.11
N GLU A 370 16.40 4.11 0.29
CA GLU A 370 17.63 4.83 0.06
C GLU A 370 17.93 5.06 -1.42
N GLU A 371 17.58 4.10 -2.28
CA GLU A 371 17.67 4.23 -3.74
C GLU A 371 16.64 5.23 -4.29
N GLU A 372 15.37 5.14 -3.86
CA GLU A 372 14.31 6.07 -4.29
C GLU A 372 14.63 7.52 -3.91
N ALA A 373 15.18 7.75 -2.72
CA ALA A 373 15.56 9.10 -2.28
C ALA A 373 16.59 9.75 -3.21
N GLN A 374 17.46 8.97 -3.86
CA GLN A 374 18.42 9.48 -4.84
C GLN A 374 17.79 9.78 -6.21
N ALA A 375 16.78 9.01 -6.62
CA ALA A 375 16.11 9.18 -7.92
C ALA A 375 15.26 10.46 -8.01
N THR A 376 14.58 10.84 -6.92
CA THR A 376 13.60 11.95 -6.91
C THR A 376 14.17 13.35 -7.22
N VAL A 377 15.50 13.55 -7.21
CA VAL A 377 16.11 14.87 -7.44
C VAL A 377 15.99 15.33 -8.90
N TYR A 378 15.75 14.42 -9.85
CA TYR A 378 15.69 14.75 -11.29
C TYR A 378 14.43 14.28 -12.03
N ASP A 379 13.48 13.60 -11.38
CA ASP A 379 12.27 13.11 -12.04
C ASP A 379 11.39 14.21 -12.65
N ASP A 380 11.37 15.38 -12.03
CA ASP A 380 10.62 16.55 -12.54
C ASP A 380 11.34 17.31 -13.65
N TYR A 381 12.56 16.91 -14.04
CA TYR A 381 13.34 17.60 -15.08
C TYR A 381 13.46 16.76 -16.36
N ARG A 382 13.05 17.36 -17.47
CA ARG A 382 13.25 16.78 -18.81
C ARG A 382 14.55 17.30 -19.41
N PHE A 383 15.36 16.41 -19.96
CA PHE A 383 16.53 16.78 -20.75
C PHE A 383 16.09 17.33 -22.11
N VAL A 384 16.60 18.51 -22.46
CA VAL A 384 16.29 19.24 -23.69
C VAL A 384 17.59 19.57 -24.41
N THR A 385 17.67 19.22 -25.69
CA THR A 385 18.84 19.53 -26.52
C THR A 385 18.87 21.01 -26.91
N ARG A 386 20.05 21.53 -27.25
CA ARG A 386 20.18 22.92 -27.73
C ARG A 386 19.38 23.19 -29.01
N ALA A 387 19.20 22.18 -29.86
CA ALA A 387 18.37 22.27 -31.06
C ALA A 387 16.89 22.45 -30.69
N GLU A 388 16.40 21.73 -29.68
CA GLU A 388 15.01 21.86 -29.20
C GLU A 388 14.74 23.24 -28.59
N ILE A 389 15.67 23.78 -27.80
CA ILE A 389 15.55 25.14 -27.23
C ILE A 389 15.44 26.20 -28.33
N ALA A 390 16.22 26.05 -29.41
CA ALA A 390 16.16 26.93 -30.57
C ALA A 390 14.82 26.81 -31.31
N THR A 391 14.28 25.59 -31.48
CA THR A 391 12.94 25.39 -32.09
C THR A 391 11.81 25.97 -31.23
N PHE A 392 11.97 25.96 -29.90
CA PHE A 392 11.02 26.53 -28.97
C PHE A 392 11.20 28.06 -28.74
N GLY A 393 12.22 28.68 -29.35
CA GLY A 393 12.52 30.11 -29.18
C GLY A 393 12.99 30.49 -27.77
N LEU A 394 13.54 29.55 -27.00
CA LEU A 394 13.92 29.72 -25.60
C LEU A 394 15.40 30.09 -25.39
N ASP A 395 16.09 30.57 -26.43
CA ASP A 395 17.52 30.93 -26.35
C ASP A 395 17.84 31.99 -25.29
N HIS A 396 16.86 32.85 -24.98
CA HIS A 396 16.96 33.89 -23.95
C HIS A 396 16.96 33.34 -22.51
N LEU A 397 16.55 32.09 -22.29
CA LEU A 397 16.57 31.44 -20.97
C LEU A 397 17.90 30.72 -20.68
N VAL A 398 18.79 30.60 -21.68
CA VAL A 398 20.11 29.99 -21.51
C VAL A 398 20.95 30.85 -20.57
N GLY A 399 21.35 30.27 -19.43
CA GLY A 399 22.08 30.96 -18.36
C GLY A 399 21.22 31.42 -17.17
N THR A 400 19.89 31.26 -17.26
CA THR A 400 18.99 31.44 -16.11
C THR A 400 18.87 30.15 -15.28
N PRO A 401 18.54 30.22 -13.97
CA PRO A 401 18.39 29.03 -13.13
C PRO A 401 17.25 28.09 -13.56
N LEU A 402 16.44 28.48 -14.56
CA LEU A 402 15.36 27.66 -15.13
C LEU A 402 15.86 26.58 -16.10
N LEU A 403 17.06 26.75 -16.67
CA LEU A 403 17.72 25.78 -17.54
C LEU A 403 19.06 25.38 -16.92
N LYS A 404 19.12 24.19 -16.33
CA LYS A 404 20.38 23.68 -15.76
C LYS A 404 21.21 23.06 -16.87
N ALA A 405 22.38 23.61 -17.16
CA ALA A 405 23.28 23.05 -18.16
C ALA A 405 23.78 21.65 -17.72
N TYR A 406 23.71 20.67 -18.63
CA TYR A 406 24.23 19.33 -18.38
C TYR A 406 24.83 18.74 -19.67
N MET A 407 26.14 18.48 -19.63
CA MET A 407 26.96 17.89 -20.70
C MET A 407 26.82 18.54 -22.10
N HIS A 408 25.73 18.27 -22.81
CA HIS A 408 25.45 18.71 -24.19
C HIS A 408 24.01 19.24 -24.37
N GLY A 409 23.30 19.51 -23.29
CA GLY A 409 21.94 20.05 -23.30
C GLY A 409 21.60 20.76 -22.00
N PHE A 410 20.31 20.90 -21.73
CA PHE A 410 19.79 21.57 -20.55
C PHE A 410 18.67 20.74 -19.92
N PHE A 411 18.66 20.66 -18.60
CA PHE A 411 17.50 20.18 -17.85
C PHE A 411 16.51 21.33 -17.66
N MET A 412 15.28 21.10 -18.11
CA MET A 412 14.14 22.01 -17.96
C MET A 412 13.04 21.30 -17.16
N ASP A 413 12.37 22.01 -16.26
CA ASP A 413 11.23 21.46 -15.51
C ASP A 413 10.15 20.95 -16.49
N ALA A 414 9.68 19.72 -16.30
CA ALA A 414 8.72 19.03 -17.15
C ALA A 414 7.42 19.83 -17.33
N ARG A 415 7.00 20.58 -16.31
CA ARG A 415 5.82 21.45 -16.39
C ARG A 415 6.06 22.63 -17.33
N LEU A 416 7.26 23.20 -17.32
CA LEU A 416 7.65 24.28 -18.22
C LEU A 416 7.77 23.76 -19.65
N TYR A 417 8.41 22.60 -19.84
CA TYR A 417 8.52 21.93 -21.13
C TYR A 417 7.16 21.69 -21.78
N ASN A 418 6.19 21.16 -21.02
CA ASN A 418 4.86 20.87 -21.56
C ASN A 418 4.08 22.13 -21.95
N LYS A 419 4.23 23.24 -21.20
CA LYS A 419 3.63 24.54 -21.55
C LYS A 419 4.25 25.13 -22.81
N VAL A 420 5.57 25.06 -22.92
CA VAL A 420 6.32 25.56 -24.08
C VAL A 420 5.96 24.74 -25.32
N LYS A 421 5.92 23.41 -25.21
CA LYS A 421 5.54 22.51 -26.30
C LYS A 421 4.11 22.75 -26.78
N ALA A 422 3.18 22.97 -25.86
CA ALA A 422 1.79 23.30 -26.20
C ALA A 422 1.67 24.67 -26.90
N ALA A 423 2.53 25.63 -26.57
CA ALA A 423 2.56 26.93 -27.21
C ALA A 423 3.25 26.91 -28.59
N ALA A 424 4.27 26.08 -28.76
CA ALA A 424 5.05 25.97 -29.98
C ALA A 424 4.33 25.21 -31.09
N ASP A 425 3.56 24.16 -30.75
CA ASP A 425 2.84 23.33 -31.73
C ASP A 425 1.30 23.35 -31.55
N PRO A 426 0.60 24.46 -31.88
CA PRO A 426 -0.87 24.52 -31.79
C PRO A 426 -1.62 23.53 -32.69
N PHE A 427 -0.97 23.01 -33.75
CA PHE A 427 -1.60 22.15 -34.77
C PHE A 427 -1.26 20.66 -34.65
N ALA A 428 -0.46 20.25 -33.65
CA ALA A 428 0.00 18.87 -33.49
C ALA A 428 -1.16 17.86 -33.39
N TYR A 429 -2.27 18.25 -32.74
CA TYR A 429 -3.45 17.39 -32.60
C TYR A 429 -4.18 17.14 -33.93
N ASP A 430 -4.29 18.17 -34.78
CA ASP A 430 -4.95 18.06 -36.08
C ASP A 430 -4.11 17.25 -37.08
N GLU A 431 -2.79 17.39 -37.03
CA GLU A 431 -1.86 16.59 -37.84
C GLU A 431 -1.84 15.12 -37.42
N TRP A 432 -1.84 14.85 -36.11
CA TRP A 432 -1.95 13.50 -35.57
C TRP A 432 -3.26 12.83 -36.03
N ARG A 433 -4.38 13.56 -35.96
CA ARG A 433 -5.69 13.08 -36.44
C ARG A 433 -5.69 12.78 -37.93
N LYS A 434 -5.09 13.63 -38.76
CA LYS A 434 -4.96 13.41 -40.22
C LYS A 434 -4.11 12.19 -40.54
N LYS A 435 -3.01 11.96 -39.82
CA LYS A 435 -2.15 10.77 -39.98
C LYS A 435 -2.90 9.48 -39.63
N LYS A 436 -3.59 9.45 -38.49
CA LYS A 436 -4.41 8.29 -38.08
C LYS A 436 -5.57 8.01 -39.04
N LEU A 437 -6.18 9.05 -39.61
CA LEU A 437 -7.21 8.89 -40.64
C LEU A 437 -6.63 8.26 -41.91
N LYS A 438 -5.45 8.72 -42.35
CA LYS A 438 -4.76 8.20 -43.54
C LYS A 438 -4.38 6.72 -43.38
N GLU A 439 -3.81 6.36 -42.23
CA GLU A 439 -3.46 4.98 -41.88
C GLU A 439 -4.68 4.05 -41.90
N LYS A 440 -5.82 4.50 -41.35
CA LYS A 440 -7.09 3.75 -41.40
C LYS A 440 -7.66 3.63 -42.81
N VAL A 441 -7.43 4.61 -43.69
CA VAL A 441 -7.85 4.55 -45.10
C VAL A 441 -6.97 3.57 -45.87
N GLU A 442 -5.66 3.58 -45.66
CA GLU A 442 -4.72 2.65 -46.29
C GLU A 442 -4.97 1.19 -45.88
N ALA A 443 -5.24 0.93 -44.59
CA ALA A 443 -5.62 -0.40 -44.10
C ALA A 443 -6.97 -0.89 -44.69
N LYS A 444 -7.89 0.03 -45.02
CA LYS A 444 -9.13 -0.32 -45.72
C LYS A 444 -8.91 -0.54 -47.22
N GLN A 445 -7.90 0.11 -47.81
CA GLN A 445 -7.56 -0.05 -49.22
C GLN A 445 -6.78 -1.34 -49.50
N SER A 446 -5.92 -1.79 -48.59
CA SER A 446 -5.20 -3.07 -48.72
C SER A 446 -6.13 -4.28 -48.80
N ASN A 447 -7.31 -4.20 -48.18
CA ASN A 447 -8.25 -5.32 -48.12
C ASN A 447 -9.21 -5.41 -49.32
N ARG A 448 -9.21 -4.44 -50.24
CA ARG A 448 -10.30 -4.31 -51.23
C ARG A 448 -10.03 -4.93 -52.60
N ILE A 449 -8.81 -5.03 -53.11
CA ILE A 449 -8.57 -5.59 -54.46
C ILE A 449 -7.13 -6.18 -54.59
N THR A 450 -6.96 -7.48 -54.33
CA THR A 450 -5.85 -8.25 -54.90
C THR A 450 -6.38 -9.11 -56.05
N ILE A 451 -6.32 -8.59 -57.27
CA ILE A 451 -6.50 -9.41 -58.49
C ILE A 451 -5.29 -10.33 -58.56
N GLN A 452 -5.46 -11.61 -58.20
CA GLN A 452 -4.41 -12.60 -58.38
C GLN A 452 -4.16 -12.82 -59.87
N ARG A 453 -3.05 -12.28 -60.39
CA ARG A 453 -2.55 -12.63 -61.72
C ARG A 453 -2.11 -14.11 -61.67
N ARG A 454 -2.73 -14.97 -62.48
CA ARG A 454 -2.43 -16.41 -62.54
C ARG A 454 -0.95 -16.61 -62.90
N LEU A 455 -0.19 -17.18 -61.99
CA LEU A 455 1.19 -17.62 -62.23
C LEU A 455 1.18 -18.86 -63.17
N PRO A 456 2.19 -19.03 -64.03
CA PRO A 456 2.34 -20.21 -64.89
C PRO A 456 2.51 -21.52 -64.10
N THR A 457 2.13 -22.65 -64.70
CA THR A 457 2.16 -23.99 -64.09
C THR A 457 3.56 -24.60 -64.01
N ILE A 458 4.45 -24.29 -64.96
CA ILE A 458 5.83 -24.77 -64.99
C ILE A 458 6.77 -23.59 -64.65
N ASN A 459 7.80 -23.85 -63.85
CA ASN A 459 8.75 -22.85 -63.35
C ASN A 459 8.11 -21.70 -62.52
N ARG A 460 7.16 -22.04 -61.63
CA ARG A 460 6.49 -21.08 -60.74
C ARG A 460 7.48 -20.25 -59.90
N ALA A 461 8.52 -20.87 -59.37
CA ALA A 461 9.51 -20.20 -58.53
C ALA A 461 10.33 -19.13 -59.28
N THR A 462 10.63 -19.37 -60.57
CA THR A 462 11.36 -18.38 -61.38
C THR A 462 10.44 -17.25 -61.82
N ALA A 463 9.17 -17.55 -62.14
CA ALA A 463 8.14 -16.55 -62.43
C ALA A 463 7.88 -15.61 -61.23
N GLU A 464 7.86 -16.15 -60.00
CA GLU A 464 7.75 -15.36 -58.77
C GLU A 464 8.98 -14.47 -58.54
N ARG A 465 10.20 -14.97 -58.77
CA ARG A 465 11.43 -14.17 -58.66
C ARG A 465 11.46 -13.03 -59.69
N ILE A 466 11.02 -13.27 -60.93
CA ILE A 466 10.93 -12.25 -61.97
C ILE A 466 9.94 -11.14 -61.55
N LEU A 467 8.77 -11.50 -61.00
CA LEU A 467 7.78 -10.52 -60.51
C LEU A 467 8.29 -9.72 -59.30
N GLN A 468 9.01 -10.34 -58.37
CA GLN A 468 9.60 -9.65 -57.22
C GLN A 468 10.70 -8.67 -57.64
N ASN A 469 11.55 -9.05 -58.59
CA ASN A 469 12.57 -8.17 -59.12
C ASN A 469 11.98 -7.02 -59.93
N ASP A 470 10.92 -7.26 -60.70
CA ASP A 470 10.18 -6.21 -61.43
C ASP A 470 9.48 -5.22 -60.46
N ALA A 471 8.97 -5.71 -59.32
CA ALA A 471 8.43 -4.87 -58.25
C ALA A 471 9.51 -4.07 -57.50
N LYS A 472 10.68 -4.67 -57.20
CA LYS A 472 11.83 -3.97 -56.60
C LYS A 472 12.39 -2.89 -57.53
N ARG A 473 12.54 -3.19 -58.83
CA ARG A 473 12.96 -2.20 -59.85
C ARG A 473 11.98 -1.02 -59.92
N LYS A 474 10.67 -1.27 -59.88
CA LYS A 474 9.65 -0.21 -59.83
C LYS A 474 9.68 0.62 -58.54
N LYS A 475 10.05 0.02 -57.40
CA LYS A 475 10.18 0.72 -56.12
C LYS A 475 11.43 1.63 -56.10
N ASN A 476 12.56 1.14 -56.60
CA ASN A 476 13.79 1.92 -56.71
C ASN A 476 13.68 3.06 -57.73
N SER A 477 12.94 2.89 -58.83
CA SER A 477 12.73 3.98 -59.81
C SER A 477 11.95 5.20 -59.29
N LYS A 478 11.40 5.16 -58.06
CA LYS A 478 10.67 6.28 -57.43
C LYS A 478 11.52 7.10 -56.45
N GLU A 479 12.72 6.64 -56.09
CA GLU A 479 13.70 7.37 -55.29
C GLU A 479 14.89 7.61 -56.23
N GLY A 480 14.94 8.81 -56.82
CA GLY A 480 15.66 9.06 -58.07
C GLY A 480 17.17 8.89 -58.03
N GLU A 481 17.71 8.41 -59.15
CA GLU A 481 18.92 8.90 -59.82
C GLU A 481 18.96 8.31 -61.25
N GLU A 482 19.37 9.13 -62.22
CA GLU A 482 19.58 8.75 -63.61
C GLU A 482 20.85 7.89 -63.72
N GLU A 483 20.70 6.57 -63.89
CA GLU A 483 21.82 5.68 -64.24
C GLU A 483 21.52 4.88 -65.52
N ASP A 484 22.42 5.09 -66.49
CA ASP A 484 22.79 4.36 -67.70
C ASP A 484 21.75 3.52 -68.51
N GLU A 485 21.56 3.98 -69.74
CA GLU A 485 20.70 3.44 -70.81
C GLU A 485 21.05 2.03 -71.34
N THR A 486 21.96 1.26 -70.74
CA THR A 486 22.46 0.01 -71.34
C THR A 486 21.68 -1.28 -70.98
N ASP A 487 20.75 -1.24 -70.01
CA ASP A 487 20.07 -2.45 -69.50
C ASP A 487 18.56 -2.55 -69.85
N LYS A 488 18.12 -1.92 -70.94
CA LYS A 488 16.73 -2.01 -71.44
C LYS A 488 16.39 -3.32 -72.18
N SER A 489 17.30 -4.31 -72.22
CA SER A 489 17.19 -5.50 -73.09
C SER A 489 16.58 -6.76 -72.47
N PHE A 490 16.09 -6.71 -71.22
CA PHE A 490 15.31 -7.81 -70.63
C PHE A 490 13.91 -7.34 -70.25
N SER A 491 13.03 -7.26 -71.25
CA SER A 491 11.58 -7.14 -71.05
C SER A 491 11.06 -8.36 -70.27
N ASN A 492 10.17 -8.12 -69.30
CA ASN A 492 9.55 -9.15 -68.47
C ASN A 492 9.00 -10.32 -69.35
N PRO A 493 9.62 -11.51 -69.31
CA PRO A 493 9.32 -12.60 -70.25
C PRO A 493 7.96 -13.27 -69.97
N LEU A 494 7.31 -12.97 -68.83
CA LEU A 494 5.95 -13.46 -68.53
C LEU A 494 4.87 -12.84 -69.45
N GLY A 495 5.15 -11.70 -70.08
CA GLY A 495 4.22 -10.99 -70.96
C GLY A 495 4.53 -11.10 -72.46
N ASP A 496 5.58 -11.83 -72.85
CA ASP A 496 6.02 -11.97 -74.24
C ASP A 496 5.66 -13.36 -74.80
N ASP A 497 4.82 -13.40 -75.84
CA ASP A 497 4.36 -14.63 -76.49
C ASP A 497 5.50 -15.49 -77.04
N ARG A 498 6.66 -14.89 -77.37
CA ARG A 498 7.84 -15.63 -77.86
C ARG A 498 8.48 -16.52 -76.79
N PHE A 499 8.31 -16.18 -75.52
CA PHE A 499 8.88 -16.89 -74.38
C PHE A 499 7.84 -17.72 -73.59
N SER A 500 6.60 -17.75 -74.07
CA SER A 500 5.52 -18.61 -73.54
C SER A 500 5.93 -20.09 -73.44
N ARG A 501 6.75 -20.57 -74.37
CA ARG A 501 7.26 -21.96 -74.39
C ARG A 501 8.14 -22.29 -73.18
N MET A 502 8.91 -21.34 -72.65
CA MET A 502 9.73 -21.57 -71.44
C MET A 502 8.90 -21.83 -70.17
N PHE A 503 7.63 -21.42 -70.16
CA PHE A 503 6.72 -21.57 -69.02
C PHE A 503 5.62 -22.60 -69.26
N THR A 504 5.64 -23.32 -70.39
CA THR A 504 4.61 -24.29 -70.78
C THR A 504 5.17 -25.66 -71.20
N SER A 505 6.41 -25.78 -71.67
CA SER A 505 7.00 -27.10 -71.99
C SER A 505 7.91 -27.62 -70.87
N SER A 506 7.82 -28.92 -70.60
CA SER A 506 8.63 -29.66 -69.61
C SER A 506 10.13 -29.59 -69.86
N ASP A 507 10.54 -29.46 -71.12
CA ASP A 507 11.94 -29.48 -71.54
C ASP A 507 12.75 -28.28 -71.02
N PHE A 508 12.06 -27.20 -70.60
CA PHE A 508 12.67 -26.01 -69.99
C PHE A 508 12.46 -25.93 -68.48
N GLN A 509 12.05 -27.02 -67.83
CA GLN A 509 11.94 -27.08 -66.38
C GLN A 509 13.33 -26.89 -65.75
N VAL A 510 13.47 -25.87 -64.91
CA VAL A 510 14.73 -25.59 -64.22
C VAL A 510 14.87 -26.56 -63.07
N ASP A 511 15.81 -27.49 -63.18
CA ASP A 511 16.16 -28.42 -62.12
C ASP A 511 17.19 -27.79 -61.16
N GLU A 512 16.74 -27.41 -59.97
CA GLU A 512 17.57 -26.77 -58.95
C GLU A 512 18.61 -27.73 -58.32
N GLU A 513 18.48 -29.05 -58.54
CA GLU A 513 19.40 -30.07 -58.01
C GLU A 513 20.57 -30.36 -58.96
N SER A 514 20.48 -29.96 -60.22
CA SER A 514 21.52 -30.17 -61.23
C SER A 514 22.83 -29.43 -60.88
N ASP A 515 23.97 -30.11 -61.08
CA ASP A 515 25.30 -29.56 -60.76
C ASP A 515 25.61 -28.27 -61.55
N THR A 516 25.09 -28.16 -62.77
CA THR A 516 25.24 -26.96 -63.62
C THR A 516 24.50 -25.75 -63.05
N TYR A 517 23.31 -25.95 -62.47
CA TYR A 517 22.54 -24.88 -61.81
C TYR A 517 23.20 -24.43 -60.50
N ARG A 518 23.73 -25.37 -59.71
CA ARG A 518 24.42 -25.08 -58.45
C ARG A 518 25.73 -24.32 -58.66
N MET A 519 26.45 -24.60 -59.75
CA MET A 519 27.66 -23.85 -60.11
C MET A 519 27.36 -22.41 -60.55
N LEU A 520 26.25 -22.18 -61.26
CA LEU A 520 25.85 -20.84 -61.73
C LEU A 520 25.14 -20.00 -60.66
N HIS A 521 24.55 -20.62 -59.64
CA HIS A 521 23.84 -19.93 -58.56
C HIS A 521 24.30 -20.39 -57.15
N PRO A 522 25.51 -19.97 -56.70
CA PRO A 522 26.09 -20.35 -55.40
C PRO A 522 25.21 -19.98 -54.18
N ASN A 523 24.38 -18.93 -54.31
CA ASN A 523 23.57 -18.38 -53.22
C ASN A 523 22.15 -18.98 -53.13
N ALA A 524 21.76 -19.88 -54.04
CA ALA A 524 20.41 -20.46 -54.08
C ALA A 524 20.15 -21.44 -52.92
N ALA A 525 21.19 -22.10 -52.39
CA ALA A 525 21.06 -23.03 -51.26
C ALA A 525 20.67 -22.31 -49.95
N ASN A 526 21.23 -21.12 -49.69
CA ASN A 526 20.97 -20.35 -48.48
C ASN A 526 19.57 -19.70 -48.46
N THR A 527 18.92 -19.53 -49.61
CA THR A 527 17.59 -18.93 -49.72
C THR A 527 16.45 -19.93 -49.53
N LYS A 528 16.69 -21.24 -49.69
CA LYS A 528 15.71 -22.29 -49.38
C LYS A 528 15.55 -22.49 -47.86
N GLN A 529 16.65 -22.48 -47.09
CA GLN A 529 16.59 -22.67 -45.64
C GLN A 529 15.76 -21.59 -44.93
N ARG A 530 15.93 -20.31 -45.29
CA ARG A 530 15.14 -19.21 -44.70
C ARG A 530 13.64 -19.26 -45.02
N LYS A 531 13.23 -19.93 -46.10
CA LYS A 531 11.83 -19.91 -46.56
C LYS A 531 11.00 -21.06 -45.97
N GLN A 532 11.66 -22.08 -45.43
CA GLN A 532 11.01 -23.23 -44.81
C GLN A 532 10.69 -22.99 -43.32
N GLU A 533 11.39 -22.05 -42.68
CA GLU A 533 11.12 -21.61 -41.31
C GLU A 533 9.94 -20.61 -41.21
N ASP A 534 9.58 -19.93 -42.30
CA ASP A 534 8.56 -18.86 -42.32
C ASP A 534 7.14 -19.34 -42.74
N MET A 535 6.92 -20.64 -42.98
CA MET A 535 5.65 -21.15 -43.58
C MET A 535 4.84 -22.13 -42.71
N ASP A 536 5.32 -22.55 -41.52
CA ASP A 536 4.62 -23.52 -40.66
C ASP A 536 4.34 -23.00 -39.23
N SER A 537 3.90 -21.74 -39.07
CA SER A 537 3.33 -21.31 -37.78
C SER A 537 2.27 -20.21 -37.91
N ASP A 538 1.03 -20.62 -38.24
CA ASP A 538 -0.18 -19.82 -37.95
C ASP A 538 -1.37 -20.76 -37.66
N ALA A 539 -1.52 -21.15 -36.39
CA ALA A 539 -2.78 -21.47 -35.71
C ALA A 539 -2.47 -21.83 -34.24
N GLY A 540 -2.74 -20.90 -33.32
CA GLY A 540 -2.47 -21.07 -31.90
C GLY A 540 -3.52 -21.87 -31.14
N THR A 541 -3.07 -22.49 -30.04
CA THR A 541 -3.69 -22.48 -28.70
C THR A 541 -2.69 -23.07 -27.70
N ASP A 542 -2.60 -22.43 -26.54
CA ASP A 542 -1.85 -22.80 -25.35
C ASP A 542 -2.24 -24.20 -24.81
N ASP A 543 -1.26 -24.98 -24.35
CA ASP A 543 -1.19 -25.49 -22.98
C ASP A 543 0.10 -26.31 -22.75
N ALA A 544 0.61 -26.18 -21.53
CA ALA A 544 1.87 -26.72 -21.03
C ALA A 544 1.67 -27.99 -20.19
N GLU A 545 2.70 -28.87 -20.14
CA GLU A 545 3.06 -29.82 -19.05
C GLU A 545 4.51 -30.26 -19.33
N GLU A 546 5.55 -29.74 -18.64
CA GLU A 546 6.16 -30.19 -17.34
C GLU A 546 6.76 -31.61 -17.46
N ASP A 547 8.07 -31.87 -17.27
CA ASP A 547 9.02 -31.53 -16.19
C ASP A 547 10.49 -31.60 -16.73
N GLU A 548 11.53 -30.93 -16.21
CA GLU A 548 11.94 -30.77 -14.81
C GLU A 548 12.99 -29.62 -14.62
N VAL A 549 12.80 -28.83 -13.54
CA VAL A 549 13.74 -27.97 -12.75
C VAL A 549 14.41 -26.75 -13.43
N GLY A 550 14.25 -25.49 -13.01
CA GLY A 550 13.51 -24.77 -11.95
C GLY A 550 13.90 -23.28 -12.12
N GLY A 551 13.05 -22.26 -12.02
CA GLY A 551 11.93 -22.00 -11.12
C GLY A 551 11.78 -20.47 -11.00
N ARG A 552 10.63 -19.92 -10.65
CA ARG A 552 9.45 -19.66 -11.49
C ARG A 552 8.80 -18.38 -10.91
N PHE A 553 8.60 -17.34 -11.74
CA PHE A 553 7.42 -16.42 -11.79
C PHE A 553 7.11 -15.43 -10.64
N ALA A 554 6.32 -14.36 -10.80
CA ALA A 554 5.50 -13.82 -11.91
C ALA A 554 5.29 -12.31 -11.73
N ARG A 555 5.17 -11.58 -12.84
CA ARG A 555 4.56 -10.26 -12.94
C ARG A 555 3.37 -10.41 -13.88
N VAL A 556 2.15 -10.21 -13.37
CA VAL A 556 0.92 -10.16 -14.16
C VAL A 556 0.46 -8.70 -14.16
N ASP A 557 0.37 -8.17 -15.37
CA ASP A 557 -0.33 -6.94 -15.74
C ASP A 557 -1.58 -7.43 -16.49
N ASP A 558 -2.76 -7.13 -15.96
CA ASP A 558 -4.04 -7.34 -16.63
C ASP A 558 -4.69 -5.98 -16.83
N SER A 559 -4.73 -5.58 -18.08
CA SER A 559 -5.45 -4.44 -18.61
C SER A 559 -6.84 -4.87 -19.07
N GLU A 560 -7.87 -4.58 -18.28
CA GLU A 560 -9.26 -4.48 -18.74
C GLU A 560 -9.64 -3.00 -18.88
N GLU A 561 -9.76 -2.54 -20.12
CA GLU A 561 -10.33 -1.23 -20.48
C GLU A 561 -11.87 -1.37 -20.57
N GLU A 562 -12.59 -0.86 -19.57
CA GLU A 562 -14.02 -0.52 -19.70
C GLU A 562 -14.19 1.00 -19.85
N GLU A 563 -14.81 1.40 -20.96
CA GLU A 563 -15.34 2.73 -21.22
C GLU A 563 -16.42 3.08 -20.20
N ILE A 564 -16.19 4.09 -19.34
CA ILE A 564 -17.25 4.69 -18.51
C ILE A 564 -17.28 6.20 -18.72
N GLU A 565 -18.39 6.62 -19.32
CA GLU A 565 -18.84 7.99 -19.54
C GLU A 565 -18.83 8.83 -18.24
N GLY A 566 -18.30 10.04 -18.34
CA GLY A 566 -18.34 11.00 -17.25
C GLY A 566 -19.76 11.53 -17.00
N ARG A 567 -20.17 11.58 -15.73
CA ARG A 567 -21.12 12.61 -15.28
C ARG A 567 -20.98 13.01 -13.81
N ALA A 568 -21.19 14.30 -13.67
CA ALA A 568 -21.18 15.23 -12.55
C ALA A 568 -21.45 14.74 -11.11
N SER A 569 -20.65 15.36 -10.24
CA SER A 569 -20.86 15.68 -8.84
C SER A 569 -22.30 16.11 -8.51
N ASP A 570 -22.86 15.51 -7.46
CA ASP A 570 -23.94 16.12 -6.69
C ASP A 570 -23.59 16.01 -5.20
N GLU A 571 -23.32 17.17 -4.60
CA GLU A 571 -23.17 17.39 -3.18
C GLU A 571 -24.53 17.25 -2.52
N SER A 572 -24.68 16.30 -1.59
CA SER A 572 -25.86 16.20 -0.74
C SER A 572 -25.45 16.44 0.71
N SER A 573 -25.62 17.70 1.09
CA SER A 573 -25.79 18.18 2.45
C SER A 573 -26.89 17.39 3.16
N ASP A 574 -26.61 16.85 4.35
CA ASP A 574 -27.62 16.58 5.36
C ASP A 574 -27.13 17.14 6.69
N GLU A 575 -27.83 18.18 7.12
CA GLU A 575 -27.71 18.87 8.40
C GLU A 575 -28.58 18.13 9.42
N GLU A 576 -28.02 17.70 10.54
CA GLU A 576 -28.80 17.38 11.75
C GLU A 576 -28.47 18.41 12.85
N GLU A 577 -29.54 19.06 13.31
CA GLU A 577 -29.60 20.07 14.36
C GLU A 577 -29.15 19.51 15.73
N ILE A 578 -28.21 20.19 16.39
CA ILE A 578 -28.15 20.24 17.86
C ILE A 578 -27.81 21.69 18.27
N GLU A 579 -28.78 22.34 18.91
CA GLU A 579 -28.66 23.65 19.56
C GLU A 579 -27.75 23.57 20.80
N GLU A 580 -26.88 24.57 21.02
CA GLU A 580 -26.62 25.25 22.33
C GLU A 580 -25.53 26.38 22.22
N PRO A 581 -25.35 27.28 23.21
CA PRO A 581 -25.53 28.73 22.98
C PRO A 581 -24.29 29.63 22.87
N LYS A 582 -24.52 30.77 22.20
CA LYS A 582 -23.96 32.14 22.33
C LYS A 582 -22.59 32.32 23.02
N ARG A 583 -21.55 32.61 22.21
CA ARG A 583 -20.45 33.54 22.57
C ARG A 583 -20.10 34.47 21.42
N ALA A 584 -19.81 35.73 21.74
CA ALA A 584 -19.77 36.86 20.82
C ALA A 584 -18.36 37.29 20.37
N ALA A 585 -18.30 37.77 19.11
CA ALA A 585 -17.31 38.65 18.44
C ALA A 585 -15.95 38.04 17.99
N PRO A 586 -15.25 38.60 16.95
CA PRO A 586 -15.48 39.84 16.18
C PRO A 586 -15.49 39.71 14.63
N LYS A 587 -15.90 40.79 13.96
CA LYS A 587 -16.12 40.94 12.50
C LYS A 587 -14.81 41.08 11.69
N GLY A 588 -14.66 40.30 10.61
CA GLY A 588 -13.63 40.44 9.57
C GLY A 588 -14.24 40.41 8.16
N LYS A 589 -13.84 41.38 7.32
CA LYS A 589 -14.42 41.74 6.01
C LYS A 589 -14.22 40.66 4.92
N ARG A 590 -15.25 40.38 4.10
CA ARG A 590 -15.13 39.69 2.79
C ARG A 590 -15.93 40.41 1.70
N LYS A 591 -15.35 40.39 0.49
CA LYS A 591 -15.65 41.19 -0.72
C LYS A 591 -16.99 40.82 -1.39
N PRO A 592 -17.62 41.71 -2.19
CA PRO A 592 -18.92 41.46 -2.82
C PRO A 592 -18.85 40.57 -4.07
N ALA A 593 -19.94 39.82 -4.32
CA ALA A 593 -20.15 38.97 -5.49
C ALA A 593 -20.52 39.80 -6.76
N PRO A 594 -20.16 39.33 -7.97
CA PRO A 594 -20.49 40.04 -9.22
C PRO A 594 -21.98 39.88 -9.62
N LYS A 595 -22.51 40.94 -10.23
CA LYS A 595 -23.90 41.09 -10.71
C LYS A 595 -24.13 40.36 -12.04
N PHE A 596 -25.23 39.63 -12.15
CA PHE A 596 -25.75 39.08 -13.41
C PHE A 596 -26.64 40.11 -14.13
N TYR A 597 -26.60 40.12 -15.47
CA TYR A 597 -27.49 40.90 -16.33
C TYR A 597 -28.84 40.20 -16.48
N GLU A 598 -29.92 40.99 -16.45
CA GLU A 598 -31.31 40.55 -16.55
C GLU A 598 -31.64 40.01 -17.96
N ILE A 599 -32.30 38.86 -18.02
CA ILE A 599 -32.87 38.27 -19.23
C ILE A 599 -34.30 38.83 -19.40
N ALA A 600 -34.63 39.25 -20.62
CA ALA A 600 -35.93 39.83 -20.99
C ALA A 600 -37.10 38.86 -20.74
N GLU A 601 -38.25 39.42 -20.37
CA GLU A 601 -39.48 38.73 -19.98
C GLU A 601 -40.03 37.79 -21.07
N GLY A 602 -40.29 36.52 -20.72
CA GLY A 602 -41.18 35.66 -21.51
C GLY A 602 -40.90 34.16 -21.52
N GLU A 603 -39.69 33.70 -21.18
CA GLU A 603 -39.32 32.28 -21.28
C GLU A 603 -38.97 31.67 -19.91
N LYS A 604 -39.62 30.56 -19.55
CA LYS A 604 -39.39 29.85 -18.28
C LYS A 604 -38.14 28.98 -18.41
N VAL A 605 -37.23 29.12 -17.45
CA VAL A 605 -35.91 28.45 -17.35
C VAL A 605 -35.97 26.91 -17.31
N GLY A 606 -37.16 26.31 -17.17
CA GLY A 606 -37.33 24.85 -17.07
C GLY A 606 -37.20 24.06 -18.38
N ASP A 607 -37.32 24.70 -19.55
CA ASP A 607 -37.32 24.00 -20.85
C ASP A 607 -35.96 23.96 -21.56
N LEU A 608 -34.92 24.58 -21.01
CA LEU A 608 -33.58 24.63 -21.62
C LEU A 608 -32.57 23.62 -21.04
N MET A 609 -32.96 22.81 -20.04
CA MET A 609 -32.10 21.78 -19.44
C MET A 609 -32.71 20.35 -19.48
N ALA A 610 -33.16 19.88 -20.64
CA ALA A 610 -33.66 18.50 -20.74
C ALA A 610 -33.39 17.84 -22.12
N PHE A 611 -32.34 17.02 -22.19
CA PHE A 611 -32.13 16.05 -23.26
C PHE A 611 -32.82 14.72 -22.88
N GLY A 612 -33.77 14.24 -23.71
CA GLY A 612 -34.34 12.88 -23.61
C GLY A 612 -35.75 12.75 -24.20
N SER A 613 -36.05 11.62 -24.87
CA SER A 613 -37.34 11.39 -25.54
C SER A 613 -38.47 11.06 -24.53
N SER A 614 -39.73 11.30 -24.92
CA SER A 614 -40.91 11.04 -24.07
C SER A 614 -41.03 9.56 -23.63
N SER A 615 -40.57 8.63 -24.47
CA SER A 615 -40.52 7.19 -24.17
C SER A 615 -39.50 6.84 -23.09
N ASP A 616 -38.35 7.50 -23.07
CA ASP A 616 -37.32 7.25 -22.05
C ASP A 616 -37.78 7.75 -20.67
N ARG A 617 -38.59 8.83 -20.67
CA ARG A 617 -39.19 9.39 -19.45
C ARG A 617 -40.24 8.47 -18.82
N ALA A 618 -40.95 7.69 -19.64
CA ALA A 618 -41.89 6.67 -19.17
C ALA A 618 -41.13 5.48 -18.55
N ALA A 619 -40.07 5.00 -19.22
CA ALA A 619 -39.24 3.90 -18.73
C ALA A 619 -38.50 4.23 -17.41
N GLN A 620 -38.02 5.46 -17.26
CA GLN A 620 -37.41 5.92 -16.00
C GLN A 620 -38.42 6.05 -14.87
N ARG A 621 -39.67 6.46 -15.15
CA ARG A 621 -40.75 6.51 -14.16
C ARG A 621 -41.15 5.11 -13.70
N GLU A 622 -41.24 4.15 -14.60
CA GLU A 622 -41.51 2.75 -14.26
C GLU A 622 -40.38 2.14 -13.41
N LYS A 623 -39.11 2.39 -13.76
CA LYS A 623 -37.96 1.96 -12.94
C LYS A 623 -37.97 2.56 -11.53
N LYS A 624 -38.30 3.85 -11.40
CA LYS A 624 -38.43 4.52 -10.09
C LYS A 624 -39.61 4.01 -9.27
N GLN A 625 -40.73 3.65 -9.91
CA GLN A 625 -41.87 3.04 -9.21
C GLN A 625 -41.55 1.60 -8.77
N LEU A 626 -40.86 0.82 -9.60
CA LEU A 626 -40.40 -0.53 -9.25
C LEU A 626 -39.36 -0.54 -8.12
N ALA A 627 -38.64 0.56 -7.89
CA ALA A 627 -37.66 0.69 -6.79
C ALA A 627 -38.27 1.02 -5.43
N LYS A 628 -39.52 1.47 -5.40
CA LYS A 628 -40.23 1.76 -4.15
C LYS A 628 -41.00 0.56 -3.60
N LEU A 629 -41.07 -0.54 -4.35
CA LEU A 629 -41.79 -1.76 -3.95
C LEU A 629 -40.82 -2.79 -3.33
N PRO A 630 -41.27 -3.56 -2.32
CA PRO A 630 -40.47 -4.59 -1.69
C PRO A 630 -40.10 -5.72 -2.68
N LEU A 631 -38.95 -6.36 -2.44
CA LEU A 631 -38.33 -7.32 -3.35
C LEU A 631 -39.28 -8.45 -3.82
N ALA A 632 -40.17 -8.90 -2.94
CA ALA A 632 -41.12 -9.99 -3.21
C ALA A 632 -42.16 -9.61 -4.28
N GLU A 633 -42.63 -8.35 -4.31
CA GLU A 633 -43.57 -7.88 -5.33
C GLU A 633 -42.88 -7.60 -6.67
N ARG A 634 -41.63 -7.14 -6.62
CA ARG A 634 -40.79 -6.93 -7.82
C ARG A 634 -40.55 -8.22 -8.59
N LEU A 635 -40.30 -9.33 -7.89
CA LEU A 635 -40.13 -10.67 -8.48
C LEU A 635 -41.43 -11.23 -9.07
N LYS A 636 -42.59 -10.97 -8.45
CA LYS A 636 -43.89 -11.38 -9.01
C LYS A 636 -44.19 -10.65 -10.31
N MET A 637 -43.93 -9.34 -10.38
CA MET A 637 -44.15 -8.54 -11.59
C MET A 637 -43.18 -8.95 -12.73
N GLN A 638 -41.91 -9.24 -12.42
CA GLN A 638 -40.97 -9.79 -13.42
C GLN A 638 -41.45 -11.12 -14.00
N ARG A 639 -41.93 -12.05 -13.15
CA ARG A 639 -42.48 -13.34 -13.60
C ARG A 639 -43.74 -13.19 -14.47
N VAL A 640 -44.54 -12.15 -14.27
CA VAL A 640 -45.71 -11.84 -15.11
C VAL A 640 -45.25 -11.29 -16.47
N THR A 641 -44.26 -10.39 -16.48
CA THR A 641 -43.72 -9.83 -17.74
C THR A 641 -42.98 -10.86 -18.59
N GLU A 642 -42.36 -11.89 -17.98
CA GLU A 642 -41.75 -13.01 -18.71
C GLU A 642 -42.81 -13.92 -19.35
N LYS A 643 -43.93 -14.18 -18.65
CA LYS A 643 -45.07 -14.95 -19.20
C LYS A 643 -45.77 -14.25 -20.35
N GLU A 644 -45.78 -12.91 -20.37
CA GLU A 644 -46.36 -12.13 -21.46
C GLU A 644 -45.43 -11.99 -22.68
N ARG A 645 -44.13 -12.23 -22.50
CA ARG A 645 -43.12 -12.27 -23.59
C ARG A 645 -42.82 -13.68 -24.09
N SER A 646 -43.30 -14.73 -23.43
CA SER A 646 -43.03 -16.11 -23.80
C SER A 646 -44.08 -16.68 -24.77
N ALA A 647 -43.88 -16.44 -26.06
CA ALA A 647 -44.20 -17.43 -27.10
C ALA A 647 -42.95 -18.27 -27.41
N PHE A 648 -42.21 -18.66 -26.37
CA PHE A 648 -41.02 -19.50 -26.45
C PHE A 648 -41.32 -20.80 -25.69
N LYS A 649 -41.62 -21.86 -26.43
CA LYS A 649 -41.80 -23.19 -25.87
C LYS A 649 -40.40 -23.82 -25.70
N LYS A 650 -39.99 -24.08 -24.46
CA LYS A 650 -38.83 -24.93 -24.16
C LYS A 650 -39.34 -26.38 -24.14
N GLU A 651 -38.91 -27.20 -25.09
CA GLU A 651 -38.98 -28.65 -24.97
C GLU A 651 -37.55 -29.20 -24.90
N GLU A 652 -37.27 -29.96 -23.85
CA GLU A 652 -36.02 -30.69 -23.69
C GLU A 652 -36.18 -32.07 -24.34
N THR A 653 -35.30 -32.40 -25.29
CA THR A 653 -35.11 -33.79 -25.74
C THR A 653 -33.84 -34.34 -25.10
N ALA A 654 -33.84 -35.65 -24.80
CA ALA A 654 -32.90 -36.34 -23.92
C ALA A 654 -31.46 -36.51 -24.47
N GLY A 655 -30.97 -35.55 -25.25
CA GLY A 655 -29.66 -35.55 -25.88
C GLY A 655 -29.09 -34.15 -26.06
N GLY A 656 -29.11 -33.33 -25.02
CA GLY A 656 -28.15 -32.23 -24.81
C GLY A 656 -27.91 -31.19 -25.93
N GLY A 657 -28.83 -30.98 -26.87
CA GLY A 657 -28.69 -29.98 -27.94
C GLY A 657 -29.92 -29.09 -28.08
N TYR A 658 -29.74 -27.77 -28.06
CA TYR A 658 -30.82 -26.79 -28.24
C TYR A 658 -30.98 -26.42 -29.72
N MET A 659 -32.15 -26.68 -30.31
CA MET A 659 -32.57 -26.09 -31.59
C MET A 659 -33.43 -24.84 -31.34
N ARG A 660 -33.12 -23.74 -32.03
CA ARG A 660 -33.93 -22.51 -32.04
C ARG A 660 -34.80 -22.50 -33.29
N GLU A 661 -36.11 -22.54 -33.10
CA GLU A 661 -37.09 -22.26 -34.15
C GLU A 661 -37.69 -20.86 -33.91
N MET A 662 -37.63 -19.99 -34.92
CA MET A 662 -38.21 -18.65 -34.88
C MET A 662 -39.50 -18.64 -35.71
N SER A 663 -40.65 -18.42 -35.08
CA SER A 663 -41.90 -18.11 -35.78
C SER A 663 -42.29 -16.65 -35.55
N PHE A 664 -42.49 -15.91 -36.64
CA PHE A 664 -42.85 -14.49 -36.62
C PHE A 664 -44.37 -14.34 -36.70
N VAL A 665 -44.99 -13.77 -35.66
CA VAL A 665 -46.42 -13.43 -35.66
C VAL A 665 -46.58 -11.91 -35.82
N PRO A 666 -47.24 -11.41 -36.88
CA PRO A 666 -47.42 -9.99 -37.12
C PRO A 666 -48.25 -9.29 -36.03
N GLN A 667 -47.90 -8.05 -35.68
CA GLN A 667 -48.52 -7.25 -34.61
C GLN A 667 -50.04 -7.04 -34.74
N ALA A 668 -50.63 -7.21 -35.92
CA ALA A 668 -52.06 -7.01 -36.14
C ALA A 668 -52.91 -8.06 -35.39
N ASP A 669 -52.42 -9.30 -35.27
CA ASP A 669 -53.16 -10.39 -34.61
C ASP A 669 -53.09 -10.31 -33.08
N LEU A 670 -51.99 -9.79 -32.53
CA LEU A 670 -51.85 -9.50 -31.10
C LEU A 670 -52.88 -8.47 -30.61
N ARG A 671 -53.14 -7.43 -31.41
CA ARG A 671 -54.17 -6.42 -31.11
C ARG A 671 -55.59 -6.97 -31.15
N LYS A 672 -55.83 -7.99 -31.99
CA LYS A 672 -57.13 -8.67 -32.12
C LYS A 672 -57.38 -9.59 -30.93
N GLN A 673 -56.34 -10.28 -30.44
CA GLN A 673 -56.41 -11.13 -29.24
C GLN A 673 -56.58 -10.30 -27.96
N GLN A 674 -55.93 -9.14 -27.84
CA GLN A 674 -56.11 -8.22 -26.70
C GLN A 674 -57.55 -7.69 -26.62
N ARG A 675 -58.14 -7.28 -27.75
CA ARG A 675 -59.55 -6.85 -27.79
C ARG A 675 -60.55 -7.97 -27.51
N ALA A 676 -60.19 -9.22 -27.79
CA ALA A 676 -61.02 -10.38 -27.44
C ALA A 676 -60.97 -10.69 -25.93
N ARG A 677 -59.81 -10.50 -25.28
CA ARG A 677 -59.66 -10.67 -23.82
C ARG A 677 -60.36 -9.58 -23.02
N GLU A 678 -60.30 -8.32 -23.46
CA GLU A 678 -61.03 -7.21 -22.81
C GLU A 678 -62.55 -7.38 -22.87
N ARG A 679 -63.07 -8.04 -23.92
CA ARG A 679 -64.50 -8.38 -24.03
C ARG A 679 -64.92 -9.57 -23.16
N ALA A 680 -63.99 -10.47 -22.83
CA ALA A 680 -64.26 -11.64 -21.99
C ALA A 680 -64.13 -11.34 -20.48
N ALA A 681 -63.42 -10.27 -20.11
CA ALA A 681 -63.21 -9.87 -18.71
C ALA A 681 -64.30 -8.93 -18.13
N GLY A 682 -65.33 -8.59 -18.92
CA GLY A 682 -66.40 -7.65 -18.53
C GLY A 682 -67.73 -8.30 -18.10
N ASP A 683 -67.77 -9.61 -17.87
CA ASP A 683 -69.01 -10.36 -17.58
C ASP A 683 -68.89 -11.28 -16.35
N ALA A 684 -68.09 -10.89 -15.35
CA ALA A 684 -68.00 -11.61 -14.09
C ALA A 684 -67.89 -10.65 -12.90
N ASP A 685 -68.96 -10.66 -12.10
CA ASP A 685 -69.02 -10.36 -10.66
C ASP A 685 -69.28 -8.90 -10.23
N ASP A 686 -70.56 -8.56 -10.13
CA ASP A 686 -71.11 -7.48 -9.29
C ASP A 686 -72.07 -8.14 -8.27
N GLY A 687 -71.70 -8.08 -6.98
CA GLY A 687 -72.46 -8.59 -5.85
C GLY A 687 -72.26 -7.73 -4.61
N ASP A 688 -73.25 -6.87 -4.37
CA ASP A 688 -73.66 -6.21 -3.13
C ASP A 688 -73.04 -4.88 -2.61
N ALA A 689 -73.99 -3.98 -2.34
CA ALA A 689 -74.09 -2.95 -1.32
C ALA A 689 -73.40 -1.56 -1.48
N ALA A 690 -74.30 -0.58 -1.73
CA ALA A 690 -74.56 0.58 -0.85
C ALA A 690 -73.87 1.95 -1.11
N PHE A 691 -74.72 2.87 -1.62
CA PHE A 691 -74.82 4.32 -1.37
C PHE A 691 -73.66 5.28 -1.73
N GLY A 692 -73.91 6.22 -2.64
CA GLY A 692 -73.03 7.39 -2.81
C GLY A 692 -73.21 8.30 -4.04
N ASN A 693 -74.44 8.70 -4.36
CA ASN A 693 -74.86 9.92 -5.07
C ASN A 693 -73.93 10.62 -6.11
N GLY A 694 -74.36 10.62 -7.38
CA GLY A 694 -74.63 11.87 -8.12
C GLY A 694 -73.53 12.52 -8.98
N LYS A 695 -73.52 12.21 -10.29
CA LYS A 695 -73.53 13.21 -11.39
C LYS A 695 -73.83 12.55 -12.74
N ARG A 696 -75.03 12.83 -13.27
CA ARG A 696 -75.51 12.41 -14.59
C ARG A 696 -74.91 13.26 -15.72
N ARG A 697 -74.62 12.55 -16.83
CA ARG A 697 -74.77 12.93 -18.26
C ARG A 697 -73.89 14.03 -18.85
N LYS A 698 -73.23 13.68 -19.97
CA LYS A 698 -73.61 14.17 -21.32
C LYS A 698 -73.07 13.26 -22.44
N LYS A 699 -73.98 12.56 -23.12
CA LYS A 699 -73.81 12.11 -24.51
C LYS A 699 -73.90 13.35 -25.41
N ARG A 700 -72.95 13.51 -26.33
CA ARG A 700 -73.08 14.17 -27.64
C ARG A 700 -72.26 13.29 -28.59
N GLY A 701 -72.80 12.66 -29.63
CA GLY A 701 -73.82 13.14 -30.56
C GLY A 701 -73.08 13.62 -31.81
N VAL A 702 -72.92 12.71 -32.77
CA VAL A 702 -72.38 12.99 -34.12
C VAL A 702 -73.34 13.95 -34.81
N GLY A 703 -72.87 15.16 -35.10
CA GLY A 703 -73.69 16.21 -35.70
C GLY A 703 -73.09 17.59 -35.52
N ASP A 704 -71.87 17.79 -36.03
CA ASP A 704 -71.36 19.12 -36.39
C ASP A 704 -70.22 18.94 -37.40
N LEU A 705 -70.56 18.38 -38.56
CA LEU A 705 -69.81 18.64 -39.79
C LEU A 705 -70.08 20.11 -40.18
N LYS A 706 -69.12 20.98 -39.94
CA LYS A 706 -69.01 22.26 -40.65
C LYS A 706 -67.75 22.22 -41.52
N LEU A 707 -67.94 21.66 -42.71
CA LEU A 707 -67.10 21.95 -43.87
C LEU A 707 -67.37 23.40 -44.28
N SER A 708 -66.36 24.26 -44.22
CA SER A 708 -66.33 25.51 -44.99
C SER A 708 -65.16 25.45 -45.96
N ASN A 709 -65.50 25.62 -47.22
CA ASN A 709 -64.62 25.62 -48.37
C ASN A 709 -64.06 27.04 -48.57
N PRO A 710 -62.78 27.18 -48.96
CA PRO A 710 -62.44 28.16 -49.98
C PRO A 710 -61.64 27.44 -51.08
N GLY A 711 -62.13 27.34 -52.30
CA GLY A 711 -62.19 28.50 -53.20
C GLY A 711 -61.02 28.40 -54.17
N ARG A 712 -61.21 27.63 -55.24
CA ARG A 712 -60.30 27.53 -56.38
C ARG A 712 -60.70 28.59 -57.41
N GLY A 713 -59.77 29.48 -57.76
CA GLY A 713 -59.86 30.44 -58.88
C GLY A 713 -59.01 31.67 -58.56
N ARG A 714 -58.21 32.24 -59.45
CA ARG A 714 -58.01 32.03 -60.90
C ARG A 714 -56.83 32.95 -61.30
N PHE A 715 -56.13 32.58 -62.37
CA PHE A 715 -55.36 33.45 -63.28
C PHE A 715 -54.04 34.14 -62.87
N ARG A 716 -53.07 33.88 -63.77
CA ARG A 716 -51.89 34.66 -64.19
C ARG A 716 -51.93 36.17 -63.90
N ARG A 717 -50.80 36.67 -63.40
CA ARG A 717 -49.89 37.50 -64.19
C ARG A 717 -48.49 36.92 -64.09
#